data_AF-A0A9D2IRX5-F1
#
_entry.id   AF-A0A9D2IRX5-F1
#
_cell.length_a   1.000
_cell.length_b   1.000
_cell.length_c   1.000
_cell.angle_alpha   90.00
_cell.angle_beta   90.00
_cell.angle_gamma   90.00
#
_symmetry.space_group_name_H-M   'P 1'
#
loop_
_entity.id
_entity.type
_entity.pdbx_description
1 polymer ?
#
loop_
_entity_poly.entity_id
_entity_poly.type
_entity_poly.pdbx_seq_one_letter_code
_entity_poly.pdbx_strand_id
1 'polypeptide(L)'
;MKRKIMIMVLAMTMSLSASPVMAAEFTDGGVQSVQELPAPDLPVQDFTSGAEAGEEIPMPDTGWTEDPETGKYFYYNEGGEPQYGWVILSGERYFVKSEAPQDYMIQQAEGEPALEPGRIENEVVSIDGQWYTFNKNGEASLLQEGTEETGDMEIFSAPAEALALDGDVVDFQYVSLSWTKAEGADGYEVYGYNSGKKTYVLIAAVGKDTFSYKKKIGYARDGRFRIRSFTEQDGAKEYGPYSNDVLVQTACAAPKITSVKSAGSKALTVSWSKSASADGYQIYRCIQKNGNYKLVKTITNGNTTSFKNTGLVNGRQYYYKIKAYRILDNGEKVFSDFCSPVSGKAAASSTDDPVNIGSTATGAVIPEYENVVVKEVDPEEFDRTFNKALLEAGENADRTTQYKIIIPPGNYQAGRRYMIPSNTYVYMVGATINATGTRVGMWNTDTQNPSENIIMEGGTWTTMSQPASVDGTVVRLVGVRNLVMKNITIKTKRSGHIIEAADVNGFTVTGCTISGNNKDAKEPYKSIQPKEALQLDVATASAVPGYDHPASMLNGKGCHNVLITNNTFSNCGRGVGSHSGTGNGAESRPYTNITVSGNTITNALGEGIFGQDWRDCTISGNTVTNAKQAGIYLLDTANVRVSGNKIGKINKYTGSRKITYDPNGDYGVGVLLRRSNTVYMDNNKFQKLYGGIIQEANNKNVTLKNNKTSNLK
;
A
#
# COMPACT_ATOMS: atom_id res chain seq x y z
N MET A 1 -12.04 28.81 -7.46
CA MET A 1 -10.73 28.88 -6.77
C MET A 1 -9.85 27.77 -7.32
N LYS A 2 -8.85 28.15 -8.12
CA LYS A 2 -8.01 27.25 -8.90
C LYS A 2 -6.89 26.67 -8.02
N ARG A 3 -6.70 25.35 -8.13
CA ARG A 3 -5.59 24.58 -7.58
C ARG A 3 -4.26 25.12 -8.12
N LYS A 4 -3.29 25.40 -7.25
CA LYS A 4 -1.88 25.52 -7.64
C LYS A 4 -1.15 24.24 -7.26
N ILE A 5 -0.65 23.57 -8.30
CA ILE A 5 0.25 22.42 -8.26
C ILE A 5 1.65 23.01 -8.08
N MET A 6 2.39 22.53 -7.08
CA MET A 6 3.78 22.91 -6.84
C MET A 6 4.67 21.82 -7.44
N ILE A 7 5.40 22.16 -8.50
CA ILE A 7 6.40 21.29 -9.14
C ILE A 7 7.76 21.71 -8.56
N MET A 8 8.41 20.80 -7.83
CA MET A 8 9.82 20.94 -7.45
C MET A 8 10.69 20.52 -8.65
N VAL A 9 11.54 21.42 -9.12
CA VAL A 9 12.66 21.11 -10.01
C VAL A 9 13.91 21.06 -9.14
N LEU A 10 14.59 19.92 -9.11
CA LEU A 10 15.84 19.73 -8.36
C LEU A 10 17.02 19.94 -9.31
N ALA A 11 17.79 21.01 -9.10
CA ALA A 11 19.13 21.15 -9.65
C ALA A 11 20.12 21.02 -8.49
N MET A 12 21.02 20.04 -8.59
CA MET A 12 22.15 19.89 -7.68
C MET A 12 23.15 21.04 -7.86
N THR A 13 23.55 21.68 -6.78
CA THR A 13 24.94 22.07 -6.47
C THR A 13 25.03 22.48 -5.00
N MET A 14 26.12 22.07 -4.34
CA MET A 14 26.38 22.24 -2.91
C MET A 14 26.74 23.69 -2.54
N SER A 15 26.22 24.18 -1.40
CA SER A 15 26.87 25.15 -0.51
C SER A 15 26.08 25.25 0.80
N LEU A 16 26.74 25.04 1.95
CA LEU A 16 26.17 25.24 3.27
C LEU A 16 26.01 26.73 3.58
N SER A 17 24.78 27.19 3.78
CA SER A 17 24.44 28.19 4.82
C SER A 17 22.95 28.05 5.15
N ALA A 18 22.62 27.90 6.43
CA ALA A 18 21.24 27.82 6.89
C ALA A 18 20.56 29.18 6.67
N SER A 19 19.59 29.22 5.74
CA SER A 19 18.75 30.41 5.52
C SER A 19 17.43 30.25 6.29
N PRO A 20 16.90 31.31 6.92
CA PRO A 20 15.65 31.26 7.67
C PRO A 20 14.43 31.00 6.78
N VAL A 21 13.41 30.35 7.34
CA VAL A 21 12.14 30.08 6.65
C VAL A 21 11.32 31.36 6.60
N MET A 22 11.18 31.93 5.39
CA MET A 22 10.46 33.17 5.15
C MET A 22 9.09 32.92 4.54
N ALA A 23 8.07 33.64 5.00
CA ALA A 23 6.77 33.73 4.33
C ALA A 23 6.65 35.07 3.59
N ALA A 24 6.21 35.03 2.33
CA ALA A 24 5.97 36.22 1.51
C ALA A 24 4.53 36.22 0.95
N GLU A 25 3.85 37.36 1.06
CA GLU A 25 2.55 37.59 0.45
C GLU A 25 2.68 38.24 -0.94
N PHE A 26 1.88 37.77 -1.90
CA PHE A 26 1.90 38.22 -3.28
C PHE A 26 0.52 38.68 -3.77
N THR A 27 0.48 39.77 -4.51
CA THR A 27 -0.64 40.13 -5.40
C THR A 27 -0.14 40.24 -6.85
N ASP A 28 -1.04 40.50 -7.81
CA ASP A 28 -0.76 40.53 -9.26
C ASP A 28 0.30 41.58 -9.70
N GLY A 29 0.89 42.36 -8.76
CA GLY A 29 1.94 43.35 -9.02
C GLY A 29 3.29 43.14 -8.30
N GLY A 30 3.49 42.08 -7.50
CA GLY A 30 4.78 41.79 -6.82
C GLY A 30 4.72 41.60 -5.29
N VAL A 31 5.90 41.42 -4.67
CA VAL A 31 6.09 41.17 -3.22
C VAL A 31 5.81 42.44 -2.42
N GLN A 32 4.91 42.40 -1.43
CA GLN A 32 4.67 43.54 -0.52
C GLN A 32 5.43 43.44 0.81
N SER A 33 5.64 42.24 1.35
CA SER A 33 6.37 42.06 2.60
C SER A 33 6.91 40.64 2.77
N VAL A 34 7.98 40.51 3.53
CA VAL A 34 8.57 39.24 3.96
C VAL A 34 8.64 39.24 5.48
N GLN A 35 8.13 38.19 6.12
CA GLN A 35 8.19 38.04 7.58
C GLN A 35 8.82 36.69 7.95
N GLU A 36 9.69 36.74 8.96
CA GLU A 36 10.37 35.60 9.56
C GLU A 36 9.45 34.93 10.61
N LEU A 37 9.32 33.61 10.56
CA LEU A 37 8.48 32.85 11.52
C LEU A 37 9.35 32.23 12.61
N PRO A 38 8.98 32.36 13.91
CA PRO A 38 9.69 31.66 14.98
C PRO A 38 9.44 30.15 14.93
N ALA A 39 10.47 29.36 15.28
CA ALA A 39 10.41 27.91 15.35
C ALA A 39 9.47 27.43 16.47
N PRO A 40 8.74 26.31 16.31
CA PRO A 40 7.91 25.75 17.37
C PRO A 40 8.75 25.01 18.42
N ASP A 41 8.52 25.31 19.70
CA ASP A 41 9.11 24.56 20.83
C ASP A 41 8.56 23.13 20.92
N LEU A 42 9.45 22.14 20.94
CA LEU A 42 9.16 20.74 21.25
C LEU A 42 9.93 20.29 22.51
N PRO A 43 9.38 19.36 23.33
CA PRO A 43 9.91 19.06 24.64
C PRO A 43 11.19 18.21 24.57
N VAL A 44 12.29 18.72 25.14
CA VAL A 44 13.50 17.93 25.46
C VAL A 44 13.26 17.15 26.78
N GLN A 45 13.89 15.99 26.97
CA GLN A 45 13.76 15.25 28.24
C GLN A 45 14.78 15.80 29.23
N ASP A 46 14.30 16.24 30.39
CA ASP A 46 15.13 16.68 31.50
C ASP A 46 15.38 15.51 32.47
N PHE A 47 16.61 15.40 32.97
CA PHE A 47 17.04 14.34 33.89
C PHE A 47 17.16 14.91 35.30
N THR A 48 16.02 15.22 35.93
CA THR A 48 15.95 15.66 37.34
C THR A 48 15.58 14.50 38.26
N SER A 49 16.47 14.15 39.19
CA SER A 49 16.06 13.68 40.53
C SER A 49 15.88 14.92 41.42
N GLY A 50 14.84 14.91 42.25
CA GLY A 50 14.19 16.11 42.77
C GLY A 50 15.01 17.07 43.64
N ALA A 51 14.67 18.36 43.55
CA ALA A 51 14.54 19.34 44.65
C ALA A 51 14.06 20.69 44.05
N GLU A 52 13.29 21.45 44.82
CA GLU A 52 12.59 22.68 44.43
C GLU A 52 13.47 23.96 44.39
N ALA A 53 13.05 24.89 43.52
CA ALA A 53 13.17 26.36 43.43
C ALA A 53 14.22 27.19 44.20
N GLY A 54 14.86 28.13 43.46
CA GLY A 54 15.44 29.39 43.94
C GLY A 54 16.25 30.11 42.84
N GLU A 55 15.90 31.37 42.51
CA GLU A 55 16.54 32.29 41.54
C GLU A 55 18.01 32.63 41.93
N GLU A 56 18.99 32.83 41.02
CA GLU A 56 19.29 34.07 40.25
C GLU A 56 20.33 33.81 39.12
N ILE A 57 20.47 34.72 38.14
CA ILE A 57 21.34 34.67 36.93
C ILE A 57 22.67 35.46 37.17
N PRO A 58 23.70 35.38 36.29
CA PRO A 58 24.90 34.53 36.33
C PRO A 58 26.21 35.25 36.74
N MET A 59 27.26 34.52 37.12
CA MET A 59 28.66 35.00 37.13
C MET A 59 29.53 34.08 36.26
N PRO A 60 30.62 34.58 35.64
CA PRO A 60 31.40 33.86 34.64
C PRO A 60 32.19 32.69 35.24
N ASP A 61 32.35 31.64 34.44
CA ASP A 61 33.07 30.43 34.78
C ASP A 61 34.49 30.72 35.27
N THR A 62 34.90 30.01 36.31
CA THR A 62 36.31 29.96 36.69
C THR A 62 37.14 29.38 35.57
N GLY A 63 38.27 30.03 35.28
CA GLY A 63 39.16 29.64 34.20
C GLY A 63 39.53 30.76 33.24
N TRP A 64 40.21 30.36 32.16
CA TRP A 64 40.71 31.26 31.14
C TRP A 64 39.58 31.82 30.30
N THR A 65 39.37 33.14 30.39
CA THR A 65 38.31 33.86 29.68
C THR A 65 38.93 34.94 28.80
N GLU A 66 38.53 35.00 27.54
CA GLU A 66 38.93 36.04 26.59
C GLU A 66 38.07 37.29 26.81
N ASP A 67 38.71 38.45 27.01
CA ASP A 67 38.04 39.75 27.04
C ASP A 67 37.53 40.08 25.62
N PRO A 68 36.20 40.19 25.43
CA PRO A 68 35.61 40.37 24.12
C PRO A 68 35.84 41.75 23.50
N GLU A 69 36.29 42.75 24.25
CA GLU A 69 36.61 44.08 23.69
C GLU A 69 38.08 44.19 23.24
N THR A 70 38.99 43.44 23.86
CA THR A 70 40.44 43.55 23.58
C THR A 70 41.07 42.29 22.96
N GLY A 71 40.39 41.14 23.00
CA GLY A 71 40.84 39.85 22.46
C GLY A 71 41.96 39.18 23.27
N LYS A 72 42.08 39.49 24.57
CA LYS A 72 43.12 38.95 25.46
C LYS A 72 42.55 38.02 26.52
N TYR A 73 43.31 37.00 26.92
CA TYR A 73 42.86 35.96 27.86
C TYR A 73 43.32 36.23 29.30
N PHE A 74 42.42 36.07 30.27
CA PHE A 74 42.66 36.23 31.71
C PHE A 74 42.18 35.01 32.50
N TYR A 75 42.84 34.69 33.61
CA TYR A 75 42.41 33.60 34.51
C TYR A 75 41.71 34.16 35.75
N TYR A 76 40.45 33.74 35.97
CA TYR A 76 39.62 34.18 37.10
C TYR A 76 39.34 33.03 38.08
N ASN A 77 39.43 33.32 39.39
CA ASN A 77 39.06 32.39 40.46
C ASN A 77 37.55 32.44 40.78
N GLU A 78 37.08 31.56 41.68
CA GLU A 78 35.66 31.44 42.07
C GLU A 78 35.03 32.72 42.65
N GLY A 79 35.85 33.73 42.99
CA GLY A 79 35.42 35.05 43.47
C GLY A 79 35.53 36.19 42.44
N GLY A 80 36.04 35.92 41.23
CA GLY A 80 36.15 36.92 40.15
C GLY A 80 37.38 37.85 40.22
N GLU A 81 38.40 37.54 41.02
CA GLU A 81 39.63 38.35 41.09
C GLU A 81 40.78 37.74 40.25
N PRO A 82 41.54 38.54 39.45
CA PRO A 82 42.65 38.05 38.64
C PRO A 82 43.89 37.69 39.48
N GLN A 83 44.62 36.64 39.11
CA GLN A 83 45.81 36.15 39.84
C GLN A 83 47.13 36.28 39.05
N TYR A 84 48.25 36.38 39.80
CA TYR A 84 49.65 36.55 39.34
C TYR A 84 50.43 35.22 39.36
N GLY A 85 51.41 34.99 38.47
CA GLY A 85 52.26 33.79 38.56
C GLY A 85 53.13 33.44 37.35
N TRP A 86 53.91 32.37 37.50
CA TRP A 86 54.78 31.80 36.46
C TRP A 86 53.99 30.89 35.51
N VAL A 87 54.28 30.95 34.21
CA VAL A 87 53.68 30.11 33.16
C VAL A 87 54.75 29.50 32.26
N ILE A 88 54.46 28.35 31.65
CA ILE A 88 55.36 27.66 30.69
C ILE A 88 54.74 27.74 29.30
N LEU A 89 55.48 28.27 28.33
CA LEU A 89 55.06 28.37 26.93
C LEU A 89 56.13 27.74 26.03
N SER A 90 55.71 26.79 25.20
CA SER A 90 56.59 26.07 24.25
C SER A 90 57.86 25.47 24.86
N GLY A 91 57.81 25.10 26.16
CA GLY A 91 58.92 24.48 26.88
C GLY A 91 59.75 25.42 27.77
N GLU A 92 59.53 26.74 27.73
CA GLU A 92 60.28 27.73 28.51
C GLU A 92 59.41 28.46 29.55
N ARG A 93 59.98 28.87 30.70
CA ARG A 93 59.29 29.52 31.84
C ARG A 93 59.28 31.05 31.75
N TYR A 94 58.12 31.68 32.00
CA TYR A 94 57.91 33.13 32.02
C TYR A 94 57.17 33.58 33.29
N PHE A 95 57.44 34.77 33.84
CA PHE A 95 56.68 35.37 34.95
C PHE A 95 55.82 36.52 34.45
N VAL A 96 54.54 36.55 34.83
CA VAL A 96 53.64 37.65 34.47
C VAL A 96 53.30 38.46 35.70
N LYS A 97 53.70 39.74 35.70
CA LYS A 97 53.35 40.73 36.73
C LYS A 97 52.54 41.86 36.09
N SER A 98 51.53 42.37 36.81
CA SER A 98 50.78 43.58 36.41
C SER A 98 51.15 44.74 37.33
N GLU A 99 51.53 45.88 36.76
CA GLU A 99 51.33 47.20 37.37
C GLU A 99 50.73 48.11 36.27
N ALA A 100 49.52 48.62 36.50
CA ALA A 100 48.65 49.27 35.50
C ALA A 100 49.12 50.69 35.05
N PRO A 101 48.45 51.36 34.10
CA PRO A 101 47.76 50.87 32.89
C PRO A 101 48.38 51.47 31.60
N GLN A 102 48.20 50.77 30.48
CA GLN A 102 48.74 51.04 29.14
C GLN A 102 50.15 50.45 28.93
N ASP A 103 50.21 49.54 27.97
CA ASP A 103 51.37 48.80 27.44
C ASP A 103 51.87 47.59 28.24
N TYR A 104 51.47 46.40 27.79
CA TYR A 104 52.09 45.13 28.19
C TYR A 104 53.26 44.84 27.24
N MET A 105 54.47 44.68 27.78
CA MET A 105 55.67 44.23 27.06
C MET A 105 56.06 42.82 27.54
N ILE A 106 56.28 41.90 26.60
CA ILE A 106 56.91 40.59 26.88
C ILE A 106 58.42 40.82 26.92
N GLN A 107 59.09 40.47 28.01
CA GLN A 107 60.56 40.36 28.05
C GLN A 107 60.98 38.93 28.36
N GLN A 108 61.91 38.41 27.57
CA GLN A 108 62.61 37.16 27.83
C GLN A 108 63.68 37.44 28.89
N ALA A 109 63.65 36.72 30.02
CA ALA A 109 64.66 36.86 31.06
C ALA A 109 65.74 35.79 30.88
N GLU A 110 66.87 36.18 30.30
CA GLU A 110 68.14 35.45 30.38
C GLU A 110 68.77 35.67 31.77
N GLY A 111 69.30 34.59 32.36
CA GLY A 111 70.37 34.66 33.37
C GLY A 111 69.94 34.74 34.85
N GLU A 112 70.39 33.73 35.60
CA GLU A 112 70.51 33.63 37.07
C GLU A 112 69.23 33.33 37.90
N PRO A 113 69.28 32.32 38.81
CA PRO A 113 68.16 31.99 39.70
C PRO A 113 68.17 32.88 40.95
N ALA A 114 67.10 33.62 41.20
CA ALA A 114 66.77 34.06 42.55
C ALA A 114 66.01 32.92 43.25
N LEU A 115 66.76 32.11 43.99
CA LEU A 115 66.25 31.08 44.91
C LEU A 115 65.44 31.75 46.03
N GLU A 116 64.23 31.26 46.30
CA GLU A 116 63.52 31.57 47.56
C GLU A 116 64.14 30.70 48.69
N PRO A 117 64.75 31.30 49.73
CA PRO A 117 65.35 30.55 50.83
C PRO A 117 64.27 29.89 51.71
N GLY A 118 64.35 28.58 51.92
CA GLY A 118 63.64 27.90 53.00
C GLY A 118 62.74 26.70 52.64
N ARG A 119 62.74 26.19 51.40
CA ARG A 119 61.86 25.05 51.01
C ARG A 119 62.54 23.74 50.64
N ILE A 120 63.87 23.65 50.72
CA ILE A 120 64.64 22.47 50.24
C ILE A 120 65.73 22.01 51.23
N GLU A 121 65.68 22.47 52.49
CA GLU A 121 66.59 21.98 53.53
C GLU A 121 66.36 20.48 53.75
N ASN A 122 67.38 19.67 53.46
CA ASN A 122 67.38 18.20 53.47
C ASN A 122 66.63 17.50 52.31
N GLU A 123 66.25 18.19 51.24
CA GLU A 123 65.77 17.53 50.02
C GLU A 123 66.93 17.17 49.07
N VAL A 124 66.79 16.03 48.38
CA VAL A 124 67.76 15.51 47.41
C VAL A 124 67.31 15.88 46.00
N VAL A 125 68.13 16.62 45.26
CA VAL A 125 67.78 17.11 43.91
C VAL A 125 68.83 16.66 42.89
N SER A 126 68.39 16.15 41.74
CA SER A 126 69.26 15.83 40.61
C SER A 126 69.40 17.03 39.68
N ILE A 127 70.64 17.42 39.38
CA ILE A 127 71.00 18.46 38.41
C ILE A 127 72.06 17.86 37.49
N ASP A 128 71.80 17.85 36.18
CA ASP A 128 72.70 17.31 35.14
C ASP A 128 73.25 15.90 35.42
N GLY A 129 72.43 15.05 36.06
CA GLY A 129 72.77 13.65 36.36
C GLY A 129 73.59 13.45 37.64
N GLN A 130 73.77 14.49 38.46
CA GLN A 130 74.41 14.43 39.78
C GLN A 130 73.44 14.85 40.89
N TRP A 131 73.56 14.22 42.06
CA TRP A 131 72.63 14.42 43.18
C TRP A 131 73.23 15.36 44.25
N TYR A 132 72.41 16.30 44.74
CA TYR A 132 72.81 17.31 45.71
C TYR A 132 71.84 17.39 46.89
N THR A 133 72.36 17.73 48.08
CA THR A 133 71.57 18.19 49.24
C THR A 133 71.84 19.67 49.51
N PHE A 134 70.89 20.34 50.16
CA PHE A 134 70.97 21.77 50.46
C PHE A 134 70.83 22.02 51.96
N ASN A 135 71.69 22.90 52.49
CA ASN A 135 71.60 23.34 53.88
C ASN A 135 70.56 24.46 54.06
N LYS A 136 70.28 24.87 55.31
CA LYS A 136 69.37 25.99 55.65
C LYS A 136 69.66 27.33 54.97
N ASN A 137 70.85 27.49 54.39
CA ASN A 137 71.26 28.69 53.68
C ASN A 137 71.17 28.54 52.14
N GLY A 138 70.74 27.37 51.63
CA GLY A 138 70.60 27.10 50.20
C GLY A 138 71.89 26.69 49.49
N GLU A 139 72.94 26.32 50.23
CA GLU A 139 74.22 25.89 49.65
C GLU A 139 74.18 24.39 49.30
N ALA A 140 74.55 24.05 48.06
CA ALA A 140 74.53 22.69 47.53
C ALA A 140 75.76 21.87 47.97
N SER A 141 75.56 20.62 48.36
CA SER A 141 76.60 19.61 48.61
C SER A 141 76.35 18.36 47.77
N LEU A 142 77.37 17.90 47.04
CA LEU A 142 77.28 16.71 46.19
C LEU A 142 77.18 15.44 47.05
N LEU A 143 76.16 14.62 46.81
CA LEU A 143 76.02 13.29 47.40
C LEU A 143 76.93 12.31 46.68
N GLN A 144 77.91 11.73 47.38
CA GLN A 144 78.66 10.58 46.85
C GLN A 144 77.77 9.33 46.87
N GLU A 145 77.76 8.60 45.75
CA GLU A 145 76.97 7.38 45.54
C GLU A 145 77.17 6.36 46.68
N GLY A 146 76.06 5.96 47.29
CA GLY A 146 76.07 4.94 48.34
C GLY A 146 74.70 4.70 48.94
N THR A 147 73.88 3.93 48.22
CA THR A 147 72.82 3.02 48.71
C THR A 147 71.79 3.57 49.70
N GLU A 148 70.55 3.76 49.23
CA GLU A 148 69.34 3.24 49.89
C GLU A 148 68.19 3.21 48.87
N GLU A 149 67.51 2.06 48.76
CA GLU A 149 66.35 1.84 47.91
C GLU A 149 65.19 2.74 48.35
N THR A 150 64.94 3.84 47.62
CA THR A 150 63.64 4.50 47.64
C THR A 150 62.78 3.81 46.59
N GLY A 151 61.75 3.10 47.05
CA GLY A 151 60.80 2.40 46.18
C GLY A 151 60.30 3.31 45.06
N ASP A 152 60.24 2.74 43.85
CA ASP A 152 59.68 3.38 42.67
C ASP A 152 58.32 4.01 43.02
N MET A 153 58.23 5.34 42.98
CA MET A 153 56.94 6.02 42.90
C MET A 153 56.40 5.72 41.50
N GLU A 154 55.52 4.72 41.38
CA GLU A 154 54.75 4.52 40.16
C GLU A 154 53.99 5.82 39.86
N ILE A 155 54.37 6.49 38.77
CA ILE A 155 53.68 7.68 38.29
C ILE A 155 52.29 7.25 37.82
N PHE A 156 51.27 7.62 38.58
CA PHE A 156 49.87 7.44 38.24
C PHE A 156 49.54 8.23 36.97
N SER A 157 49.48 7.56 35.81
CA SER A 157 49.24 8.21 34.51
C SER A 157 47.82 7.94 34.01
N ALA A 158 47.12 9.00 33.57
CA ALA A 158 45.83 8.87 32.90
C ALA A 158 45.93 8.03 31.61
N PRO A 159 44.87 7.30 31.22
CA PRO A 159 44.83 6.61 29.94
C PRO A 159 44.99 7.60 28.76
N ALA A 160 45.92 7.32 27.85
CA ALA A 160 46.44 8.33 26.91
C ALA A 160 45.56 8.64 25.69
N GLU A 161 44.51 7.86 25.40
CA GLU A 161 43.77 7.95 24.12
C GLU A 161 42.25 8.18 24.29
N ALA A 162 41.68 8.96 23.37
CA ALA A 162 40.25 9.19 23.28
C ALA A 162 39.53 7.95 22.73
N LEU A 163 38.41 7.60 23.37
CA LEU A 163 37.64 6.41 23.03
C LEU A 163 36.78 6.60 21.77
N ALA A 164 36.68 5.55 20.94
CA ALA A 164 35.68 5.50 19.88
C ALA A 164 34.33 5.08 20.48
N LEU A 165 33.40 6.03 20.59
CA LEU A 165 32.04 5.80 21.09
C LEU A 165 31.08 5.61 19.92
N ASP A 166 30.30 4.54 19.97
CA ASP A 166 29.18 4.27 19.07
C ASP A 166 27.86 4.21 19.84
N GLY A 167 26.76 4.50 19.15
CA GLY A 167 25.45 4.69 19.77
C GLY A 167 24.29 4.21 18.89
N ASP A 168 23.65 3.12 19.31
CA ASP A 168 22.53 2.51 18.60
C ASP A 168 21.22 2.63 19.37
N VAL A 169 20.11 2.80 18.65
CA VAL A 169 18.76 2.68 19.24
C VAL A 169 18.41 1.21 19.39
N VAL A 170 18.10 0.80 20.62
CA VAL A 170 17.62 -0.54 20.96
C VAL A 170 16.26 -0.45 21.65
N ASP A 171 15.36 -1.37 21.29
CA ASP A 171 13.97 -1.40 21.81
C ASP A 171 13.23 -0.06 21.70
N PHE A 172 13.59 0.79 20.72
CA PHE A 172 12.98 2.07 20.34
C PHE A 172 12.96 3.18 21.40
N GLN A 173 13.30 2.89 22.64
CA GLN A 173 13.27 3.81 23.78
C GLN A 173 14.55 3.75 24.62
N TYR A 174 15.48 2.86 24.24
CA TYR A 174 16.80 2.74 24.85
C TYR A 174 17.88 3.06 23.82
N VAL A 175 19.00 3.55 24.33
CA VAL A 175 20.24 3.72 23.61
C VAL A 175 21.23 2.72 24.16
N SER A 176 21.89 1.98 23.27
CA SER A 176 23.05 1.16 23.59
C SER A 176 24.29 1.92 23.16
N LEU A 177 25.13 2.27 24.12
CA LEU A 177 26.43 2.88 23.89
C LEU A 177 27.48 1.78 23.95
N SER A 178 28.44 1.79 23.04
CA SER A 178 29.57 0.85 23.02
C SER A 178 30.87 1.59 22.73
N TRP A 179 31.98 1.11 23.29
CA TRP A 179 33.29 1.74 23.12
C TRP A 179 34.42 0.74 23.09
N THR A 180 35.59 1.18 22.60
CA THR A 180 36.82 0.38 22.59
C THR A 180 37.46 0.30 23.97
N LYS A 181 38.22 -0.76 24.24
CA LYS A 181 39.03 -0.87 25.46
C LYS A 181 40.12 0.20 25.46
N ALA A 182 40.24 0.95 26.57
CA ALA A 182 41.42 1.76 26.87
C ALA A 182 42.43 0.92 27.65
N GLU A 183 43.68 0.85 27.17
CA GLU A 183 44.75 0.17 27.90
C GLU A 183 45.07 0.92 29.20
N GLY A 184 45.27 0.15 30.28
CA GLY A 184 45.55 0.69 31.61
C GLY A 184 44.35 1.28 32.36
N ALA A 185 43.15 1.35 31.79
CA ALA A 185 41.98 1.92 32.48
C ALA A 185 41.41 0.99 33.57
N ASP A 186 41.08 1.57 34.73
CA ASP A 186 40.37 0.90 35.83
C ASP A 186 38.85 1.01 35.69
N GLY A 187 38.37 1.97 34.90
CA GLY A 187 36.96 2.09 34.55
C GLY A 187 36.66 3.20 33.55
N TYR A 188 35.37 3.41 33.34
CA TYR A 188 34.82 4.39 32.41
C TYR A 188 33.69 5.18 33.02
N GLU A 189 33.58 6.45 32.65
CA GLU A 189 32.49 7.35 33.02
C GLU A 189 31.70 7.76 31.78
N VAL A 190 30.41 7.43 31.79
CA VAL A 190 29.46 7.72 30.71
C VAL A 190 28.68 8.99 31.06
N TYR A 191 28.63 9.93 30.12
CA TYR A 191 27.94 11.20 30.26
C TYR A 191 26.80 11.34 29.25
N GLY A 192 25.71 11.97 29.68
CA GLY A 192 24.62 12.39 28.82
C GLY A 192 24.44 13.91 28.86
N TYR A 193 24.17 14.53 27.72
CA TYR A 193 23.90 15.96 27.66
C TYR A 193 22.55 16.27 28.31
N ASN A 194 22.56 17.15 29.33
CA ASN A 194 21.36 17.70 29.92
C ASN A 194 21.10 19.08 29.30
N SER A 195 20.01 19.18 28.53
CA SER A 195 19.62 20.43 27.88
C SER A 195 19.20 21.54 28.85
N GLY A 196 18.58 21.21 29.98
CA GLY A 196 18.14 22.18 30.99
C GLY A 196 19.32 22.85 31.68
N LYS A 197 20.38 22.08 31.97
CA LYS A 197 21.64 22.58 32.52
C LYS A 197 22.65 23.04 31.46
N LYS A 198 22.33 22.84 30.18
CA LYS A 198 23.22 23.07 29.03
C LYS A 198 24.61 22.45 29.20
N THR A 199 24.69 21.29 29.85
CA THR A 199 25.97 20.63 30.16
C THR A 199 25.85 19.11 30.21
N TYR A 200 26.97 18.41 30.13
CA TYR A 200 27.05 16.96 30.26
C TYR A 200 27.01 16.55 31.73
N VAL A 201 26.14 15.60 32.08
CA VAL A 201 26.04 15.03 33.43
C VAL A 201 26.47 13.57 33.42
N LEU A 202 27.16 13.13 34.47
CA LEU A 202 27.53 11.73 34.66
C LEU A 202 26.27 10.88 34.84
N ILE A 203 26.09 9.86 33.99
CA ILE A 203 24.93 8.96 34.05
C ILE A 203 25.29 7.54 34.48
N ALA A 204 26.56 7.15 34.37
CA ALA A 204 27.08 5.89 34.90
C ALA A 204 28.62 5.92 35.03
N ALA A 205 29.14 5.19 36.01
CA ALA A 205 30.52 4.74 36.05
C ALA A 205 30.53 3.21 35.99
N VAL A 206 31.39 2.62 35.15
CA VAL A 206 31.47 1.18 34.92
C VAL A 206 32.91 0.70 35.00
N GLY A 207 33.11 -0.57 35.37
CA GLY A 207 34.45 -1.13 35.59
C GLY A 207 35.23 -1.39 34.29
N LYS A 208 36.54 -1.63 34.42
CA LYS A 208 37.50 -1.85 33.33
C LYS A 208 37.10 -2.85 32.24
N ASP A 209 36.35 -3.90 32.58
CA ASP A 209 35.93 -4.96 31.66
C ASP A 209 34.54 -4.71 31.04
N THR A 210 33.97 -3.52 31.21
CA THR A 210 32.67 -3.13 30.66
C THR A 210 32.85 -2.15 29.51
N PHE A 211 32.40 -2.56 28.32
CA PHE A 211 32.54 -1.80 27.07
C PHE A 211 31.20 -1.39 26.45
N SER A 212 30.13 -1.45 27.24
CA SER A 212 28.81 -1.02 26.79
C SER A 212 27.93 -0.52 27.93
N TYR A 213 26.97 0.36 27.62
CA TYR A 213 25.98 0.86 28.56
C TYR A 213 24.64 1.09 27.88
N LYS A 214 23.56 0.56 28.47
CA LYS A 214 22.19 0.72 27.96
C LYS A 214 21.41 1.73 28.80
N LYS A 215 20.94 2.82 28.19
CA LYS A 215 20.16 3.88 28.83
C LYS A 215 18.76 4.00 28.24
N LYS A 216 17.73 4.05 29.07
CA LYS A 216 16.38 4.43 28.64
C LYS A 216 16.28 5.96 28.51
N ILE A 217 15.95 6.45 27.32
CA ILE A 217 15.66 7.89 27.08
C ILE A 217 14.20 8.13 26.65
N GLY A 218 13.41 7.07 26.48
CA GLY A 218 12.01 7.20 26.09
C GLY A 218 11.82 7.37 24.58
N TYR A 219 10.56 7.48 24.15
CA TYR A 219 10.19 7.61 22.74
C TYR A 219 10.31 9.05 22.24
N ALA A 220 10.64 9.19 20.96
CA ALA A 220 10.74 10.45 20.25
C ALA A 220 11.61 11.49 20.98
N ARG A 221 12.78 11.05 21.48
CA ARG A 221 13.77 11.88 22.15
C ARG A 221 15.10 11.81 21.40
N ASP A 222 15.87 12.87 21.52
CA ASP A 222 17.23 12.97 21.04
C ASP A 222 18.17 12.97 22.25
N GLY A 223 19.17 12.08 22.25
CA GLY A 223 20.18 11.98 23.31
C GLY A 223 21.58 12.21 22.76
N ARG A 224 22.37 13.06 23.41
CA ARG A 224 23.80 13.20 23.14
C ARG A 224 24.62 12.60 24.27
N PHE A 225 25.62 11.80 23.94
CA PHE A 225 26.44 11.10 24.92
C PHE A 225 27.92 11.23 24.59
N ARG A 226 28.74 11.17 25.63
CA ARG A 226 30.20 11.08 25.54
C ARG A 226 30.73 10.21 26.67
N ILE A 227 31.94 9.69 26.53
CA ILE A 227 32.57 8.81 27.51
C ILE A 227 34.03 9.21 27.75
N ARG A 228 34.56 8.90 28.93
CA ARG A 228 36.01 8.94 29.22
C ARG A 228 36.42 7.73 30.06
N SER A 229 37.68 7.32 29.95
CA SER A 229 38.31 6.33 30.83
C SER A 229 38.93 7.00 32.07
N PHE A 230 39.19 6.22 33.11
CA PHE A 230 39.96 6.65 34.28
C PHE A 230 40.85 5.53 34.82
N THR A 231 41.94 5.90 35.48
CA THR A 231 42.71 5.07 36.42
C THR A 231 42.32 5.47 37.84
N GLU A 232 42.45 4.56 38.82
CA GLU A 232 42.14 4.84 40.23
C GLU A 232 43.22 4.28 41.18
N GLN A 233 43.83 5.16 41.99
CA GLN A 233 44.82 4.79 43.01
C GLN A 233 44.49 5.49 44.33
N ASP A 234 44.40 4.73 45.42
CA ASP A 234 44.07 5.24 46.77
C ASP A 234 42.82 6.14 46.83
N GLY A 235 41.85 5.89 45.95
CA GLY A 235 40.58 6.63 45.84
C GLY A 235 40.67 7.93 45.03
N ALA A 236 41.84 8.28 44.48
CA ALA A 236 42.01 9.38 43.54
C ALA A 236 41.90 8.85 42.10
N LYS A 237 41.19 9.60 41.24
CA LYS A 237 40.98 9.25 39.83
C LYS A 237 41.69 10.22 38.91
N GLU A 238 42.45 9.68 37.95
CA GLU A 238 42.99 10.44 36.83
C GLU A 238 42.26 10.06 35.55
N TYR A 239 41.93 11.06 34.74
CA TYR A 239 40.97 10.92 33.64
C TYR A 239 41.63 11.06 32.28
N GLY A 240 41.33 10.10 31.39
CA GLY A 240 41.64 10.24 29.97
C GLY A 240 40.74 11.28 29.28
N PRO A 241 41.04 11.65 28.02
CA PRO A 241 40.23 12.59 27.26
C PRO A 241 38.80 12.05 27.01
N TYR A 242 37.85 12.96 26.81
CA TYR A 242 36.51 12.60 26.36
C TYR A 242 36.52 12.07 24.92
N SER A 243 35.62 11.13 24.62
CA SER A 243 35.26 10.77 23.26
C SER A 243 34.59 11.93 22.52
N ASN A 244 34.45 11.78 21.21
CA ASN A 244 33.48 12.58 20.45
C ASN A 244 32.05 12.34 20.96
N ASP A 245 31.19 13.34 20.75
CA ASP A 245 29.77 13.25 21.06
C ASP A 245 29.04 12.34 20.05
N VAL A 246 28.19 11.44 20.54
CA VAL A 246 27.26 10.66 19.71
C VAL A 246 25.83 11.16 19.90
N LEU A 247 25.13 11.45 18.79
CA LEU A 247 23.71 11.80 18.78
C LEU A 247 22.87 10.58 18.42
N VAL A 248 21.94 10.21 19.28
CA VAL A 248 21.04 9.06 19.08
C VAL A 248 19.58 9.51 19.18
N GLN A 249 18.74 9.10 18.23
CA GLN A 249 17.39 9.62 18.06
C GLN A 249 16.34 8.50 18.11
N THR A 250 15.50 8.48 19.14
CA THR A 250 14.52 7.40 19.32
C THR A 250 13.26 7.59 18.49
N ALA A 251 12.66 6.46 18.10
CA ALA A 251 11.43 6.44 17.32
C ALA A 251 10.19 6.87 18.14
N CYS A 252 9.09 7.16 17.44
CA CYS A 252 7.78 7.30 18.06
C CYS A 252 7.35 6.00 18.75
N ALA A 253 6.48 6.12 19.76
CA ALA A 253 5.75 4.95 20.25
C ALA A 253 4.83 4.39 19.14
N ALA A 254 4.74 3.06 19.05
CA ALA A 254 3.81 2.43 18.12
C ALA A 254 2.36 2.88 18.43
N PRO A 255 1.60 3.34 17.42
CA PRO A 255 0.22 3.75 17.66
C PRO A 255 -0.62 2.53 18.05
N LYS A 256 -1.69 2.69 18.82
CA LYS A 256 -2.62 1.59 19.13
C LYS A 256 -3.87 1.76 18.30
N ILE A 257 -4.21 0.80 17.43
CA ILE A 257 -5.52 0.80 16.76
C ILE A 257 -6.60 0.66 17.85
N THR A 258 -7.45 1.69 17.96
CA THR A 258 -8.55 1.75 18.93
C THR A 258 -9.82 1.15 18.37
N SER A 259 -10.04 1.22 17.04
CA SER A 259 -11.16 0.53 16.41
C SER A 259 -10.95 0.33 14.90
N VAL A 260 -11.55 -0.75 14.38
CA VAL A 260 -11.77 -0.95 12.94
C VAL A 260 -13.25 -1.22 12.74
N LYS A 261 -14.01 -0.18 12.39
CA LYS A 261 -15.47 -0.25 12.29
C LYS A 261 -15.92 -0.29 10.84
N SER A 262 -16.99 -1.03 10.59
CA SER A 262 -17.66 -0.99 9.29
C SER A 262 -18.17 0.43 9.00
N ALA A 263 -17.90 0.91 7.80
CA ALA A 263 -18.39 2.19 7.27
C ALA A 263 -19.18 1.98 5.98
N GLY A 264 -19.74 0.78 5.80
CA GLY A 264 -20.47 0.32 4.63
C GLY A 264 -19.99 -1.05 4.14
N SER A 265 -20.63 -1.58 3.11
CA SER A 265 -20.27 -2.88 2.52
C SER A 265 -18.89 -2.86 1.84
N LYS A 266 -18.44 -1.70 1.36
CA LYS A 266 -17.14 -1.51 0.69
C LYS A 266 -16.16 -0.63 1.47
N ALA A 267 -16.39 -0.40 2.76
CA ALA A 267 -15.53 0.51 3.53
C ALA A 267 -15.37 0.11 5.00
N LEU A 268 -14.19 0.40 5.54
CA LEU A 268 -13.85 0.31 6.95
C LEU A 268 -13.25 1.64 7.41
N THR A 269 -13.62 2.12 8.60
CA THR A 269 -12.93 3.22 9.28
C THR A 269 -11.98 2.63 10.31
N VAL A 270 -10.70 2.92 10.14
CA VAL A 270 -9.62 2.54 11.06
C VAL A 270 -9.29 3.76 11.91
N SER A 271 -9.32 3.62 13.23
CA SER A 271 -8.94 4.69 14.17
C SER A 271 -7.87 4.19 15.13
N TRP A 272 -6.96 5.07 15.54
CA TRP A 272 -5.85 4.74 16.43
C TRP A 272 -5.58 5.86 17.44
N SER A 273 -4.80 5.55 18.48
CA SER A 273 -4.30 6.54 19.42
C SER A 273 -3.17 7.35 18.78
N LYS A 274 -3.14 8.67 19.05
CA LYS A 274 -2.04 9.53 18.63
C LYS A 274 -0.72 9.05 19.25
N SER A 275 0.33 8.96 18.44
CA SER A 275 1.70 8.78 18.91
C SER A 275 2.31 10.16 19.21
N ALA A 276 2.94 10.32 20.37
CA ALA A 276 3.61 11.57 20.73
C ALA A 276 4.70 11.92 19.71
N SER A 277 4.73 13.19 19.29
CA SER A 277 5.70 13.73 18.32
C SER A 277 5.77 13.01 16.98
N ALA A 278 4.69 12.32 16.57
CA ALA A 278 4.59 11.77 15.23
C ALA A 278 4.28 12.90 14.23
N ASP A 279 5.01 12.92 13.12
CA ASP A 279 4.71 13.78 11.96
C ASP A 279 3.72 13.11 11.02
N GLY A 280 3.62 11.78 11.07
CA GLY A 280 2.65 11.06 10.29
C GLY A 280 2.55 9.57 10.60
N TYR A 281 1.75 8.88 9.79
CA TYR A 281 1.47 7.45 9.95
C TYR A 281 1.48 6.74 8.60
N GLN A 282 1.88 5.47 8.61
CA GLN A 282 1.68 4.56 7.50
C GLN A 282 0.72 3.45 7.90
N ILE A 283 -0.36 3.32 7.16
CA ILE A 283 -1.43 2.36 7.39
C ILE A 283 -1.28 1.23 6.39
N TYR A 284 -1.21 0.01 6.91
CA TYR A 284 -1.06 -1.21 6.13
C TYR A 284 -2.27 -2.12 6.30
N ARG A 285 -2.57 -2.91 5.27
CA ARG A 285 -3.72 -3.83 5.25
C ARG A 285 -3.33 -5.21 4.73
N CYS A 286 -3.90 -6.26 5.32
CA CYS A 286 -3.85 -7.64 4.82
C CYS A 286 -5.25 -8.30 4.88
N ILE A 287 -5.43 -9.41 4.17
CA ILE A 287 -6.61 -10.28 4.29
C ILE A 287 -6.40 -11.44 5.27
N GLN A 288 -5.17 -11.62 5.76
CA GLN A 288 -4.78 -12.63 6.74
C GLN A 288 -4.08 -11.95 7.92
N LYS A 289 -4.31 -12.45 9.15
CA LYS A 289 -3.73 -11.87 10.37
C LYS A 289 -2.20 -11.81 10.34
N ASN A 290 -1.58 -12.87 9.82
CA ASN A 290 -0.12 -13.04 9.73
C ASN A 290 0.37 -13.06 8.27
N GLY A 291 -0.41 -12.51 7.33
CA GLY A 291 -0.02 -12.46 5.92
C GLY A 291 0.84 -11.25 5.58
N ASN A 292 1.13 -11.09 4.28
CA ASN A 292 1.90 -9.94 3.77
C ASN A 292 1.02 -8.67 3.76
N TYR A 293 1.35 -7.71 4.61
CA TYR A 293 0.64 -6.44 4.73
C TYR A 293 1.11 -5.45 3.66
N LYS A 294 0.17 -4.82 2.95
CA LYS A 294 0.45 -3.78 1.95
C LYS A 294 0.16 -2.39 2.48
N LEU A 295 1.01 -1.41 2.16
CA LEU A 295 0.76 -0.01 2.45
C LEU A 295 -0.48 0.45 1.68
N VAL A 296 -1.47 0.98 2.40
CA VAL A 296 -2.73 1.50 1.79
C VAL A 296 -2.85 3.01 1.93
N LYS A 297 -2.15 3.62 2.89
CA LYS A 297 -2.14 5.08 3.06
C LYS A 297 -0.91 5.56 3.82
N THR A 298 -0.32 6.64 3.33
CA THR A 298 0.59 7.50 4.11
C THR A 298 -0.17 8.75 4.52
N ILE A 299 -0.08 9.10 5.79
CA ILE A 299 -0.62 10.31 6.41
C ILE A 299 0.57 11.18 6.81
N THR A 300 0.52 12.47 6.46
CA THR A 300 1.60 13.46 6.69
C THR A 300 1.23 14.49 7.75
N ASN A 301 0.07 14.33 8.39
CA ASN A 301 -0.34 15.14 9.53
C ASN A 301 -0.46 14.23 10.75
N GLY A 302 0.48 14.37 11.68
CA GLY A 302 0.56 13.62 12.94
C GLY A 302 -0.65 13.71 13.88
N ASN A 303 -1.50 14.71 13.68
CA ASN A 303 -2.76 14.86 14.42
C ASN A 303 -3.90 14.01 13.83
N THR A 304 -3.74 13.46 12.62
CA THR A 304 -4.77 12.61 12.02
C THR A 304 -4.72 11.20 12.59
N THR A 305 -5.78 10.81 13.30
CA THR A 305 -5.88 9.53 14.03
C THR A 305 -6.98 8.61 13.48
N SER A 306 -7.48 8.88 12.28
CA SER A 306 -8.43 8.02 11.60
C SER A 306 -8.22 7.99 10.09
N PHE A 307 -8.60 6.87 9.47
CA PHE A 307 -8.54 6.64 8.03
C PHE A 307 -9.73 5.81 7.57
N LYS A 308 -10.49 6.33 6.60
CA LYS A 308 -11.56 5.59 5.93
C LYS A 308 -10.98 4.84 4.72
N ASN A 309 -10.88 3.52 4.83
CA ASN A 309 -10.45 2.65 3.74
C ASN A 309 -11.65 2.23 2.89
N THR A 310 -11.67 2.61 1.61
CA THR A 310 -12.77 2.33 0.67
C THR A 310 -12.36 1.31 -0.40
N GLY A 311 -13.31 0.85 -1.22
CA GLY A 311 -13.04 -0.12 -2.30
C GLY A 311 -12.81 -1.54 -1.78
N LEU A 312 -13.33 -1.87 -0.60
CA LEU A 312 -13.22 -3.19 0.01
C LEU A 312 -14.23 -4.17 -0.59
N VAL A 313 -13.95 -5.47 -0.45
CA VAL A 313 -14.88 -6.54 -0.83
C VAL A 313 -15.94 -6.71 0.26
N ASN A 314 -17.21 -6.76 -0.15
CA ASN A 314 -18.35 -6.92 0.74
C ASN A 314 -18.22 -8.15 1.65
N GLY A 315 -18.54 -7.98 2.93
CA GLY A 315 -18.47 -9.06 3.93
C GLY A 315 -17.05 -9.59 4.22
N ARG A 316 -16.00 -9.05 3.59
CA ARG A 316 -14.63 -9.54 3.77
C ARG A 316 -13.99 -8.93 5.01
N GLN A 317 -13.28 -9.77 5.76
CA GLN A 317 -12.46 -9.36 6.88
C GLN A 317 -11.10 -8.86 6.38
N TYR A 318 -10.66 -7.75 6.96
CA TYR A 318 -9.36 -7.15 6.72
C TYR A 318 -8.66 -6.91 8.03
N TYR A 319 -7.33 -7.01 8.02
CA TYR A 319 -6.45 -6.75 9.14
C TYR A 319 -5.64 -5.51 8.85
N TYR A 320 -5.45 -4.66 9.86
CA TYR A 320 -4.68 -3.43 9.74
C TYR A 320 -3.53 -3.39 10.74
N LYS A 321 -2.39 -2.89 10.29
CA LYS A 321 -1.25 -2.48 11.12
C LYS A 321 -0.90 -1.04 10.79
N ILE A 322 -0.43 -0.30 11.79
CA ILE A 322 -0.04 1.11 11.64
C ILE A 322 1.31 1.28 12.31
N LYS A 323 2.20 2.04 11.66
CA LYS A 323 3.41 2.58 12.28
C LYS A 323 3.41 4.10 12.15
N ALA A 324 3.90 4.77 13.18
CA ALA A 324 4.12 6.21 13.19
C ALA A 324 5.52 6.51 12.62
N TYR A 325 5.73 7.74 12.17
CA TYR A 325 7.06 8.26 11.90
C TYR A 325 7.20 9.69 12.38
N ARG A 326 8.43 10.07 12.71
CA ARG A 326 8.84 11.46 12.85
C ARG A 326 9.91 11.80 11.82
N ILE A 327 9.96 13.05 11.42
CA ILE A 327 10.95 13.63 10.53
C ILE A 327 11.98 14.33 11.42
N LEU A 328 13.26 13.98 11.25
CA LEU A 328 14.36 14.59 11.98
C LEU A 328 14.81 15.89 11.29
N ASP A 329 15.63 16.70 11.94
CA ASP A 329 16.15 17.97 11.40
C ASP A 329 16.94 17.78 10.10
N ASN A 330 17.59 16.62 9.93
CA ASN A 330 18.29 16.24 8.70
C ASN A 330 17.35 15.76 7.57
N GLY A 331 16.03 15.73 7.80
CA GLY A 331 14.99 15.29 6.87
C GLY A 331 14.71 13.78 6.86
N GLU A 332 15.42 12.99 7.65
CA GLU A 332 15.25 11.53 7.72
C GLU A 332 13.96 11.14 8.47
N LYS A 333 13.34 10.01 8.08
CA LYS A 333 12.17 9.44 8.76
C LYS A 333 12.55 8.30 9.68
N VAL A 334 12.36 8.50 10.97
CA VAL A 334 12.47 7.43 11.98
C VAL A 334 11.09 6.85 12.25
N PHE A 335 10.94 5.54 12.01
CA PHE A 335 9.68 4.83 12.15
C PHE A 335 9.55 4.13 13.50
N SER A 336 8.33 4.12 14.05
CA SER A 336 7.99 3.22 15.15
C SER A 336 7.90 1.78 14.68
N ASP A 337 7.82 0.88 15.66
CA ASP A 337 7.28 -0.46 15.45
C ASP A 337 5.85 -0.44 14.88
N PHE A 338 5.46 -1.56 14.28
CA PHE A 338 4.08 -1.80 13.93
C PHE A 338 3.24 -2.07 15.17
N CYS A 339 2.04 -1.49 15.20
CA CYS A 339 1.03 -1.91 16.15
C CYS A 339 0.61 -3.38 15.93
N SER A 340 0.10 -4.01 16.99
CA SER A 340 -0.59 -5.29 16.86
C SER A 340 -1.73 -5.21 15.84
N PRO A 341 -1.91 -6.24 14.98
CA PRO A 341 -2.91 -6.18 13.93
C PRO A 341 -4.32 -6.23 14.52
N VAL A 342 -5.18 -5.31 14.09
CA VAL A 342 -6.60 -5.31 14.46
C VAL A 342 -7.43 -5.55 13.21
N SER A 343 -8.42 -6.42 13.32
CA SER A 343 -9.30 -6.76 12.20
C SER A 343 -10.59 -5.98 12.24
N GLY A 344 -11.14 -5.69 11.06
CA GLY A 344 -12.54 -5.31 10.89
C GLY A 344 -13.14 -6.05 9.70
N LYS A 345 -14.42 -6.35 9.78
CA LYS A 345 -15.18 -6.96 8.69
C LYS A 345 -16.01 -5.87 8.03
N ALA A 346 -15.78 -5.65 6.73
CA ALA A 346 -16.68 -4.80 5.96
C ALA A 346 -18.09 -5.40 6.05
N ALA A 347 -19.13 -4.56 6.12
CA ALA A 347 -20.48 -5.08 6.26
C ALA A 347 -20.76 -6.12 5.16
N ALA A 348 -21.32 -7.27 5.56
CA ALA A 348 -22.02 -8.08 4.58
C ALA A 348 -23.13 -7.19 4.02
N SER A 349 -23.32 -7.22 2.72
CA SER A 349 -24.48 -6.56 2.14
C SER A 349 -25.71 -7.29 2.71
N SER A 350 -26.41 -6.70 3.67
CA SER A 350 -27.80 -7.05 3.91
C SER A 350 -28.51 -6.60 2.65
N THR A 351 -29.07 -7.55 1.92
CA THR A 351 -29.90 -7.27 0.77
C THR A 351 -31.14 -6.52 1.24
N ASP A 352 -31.06 -5.19 1.29
CA ASP A 352 -32.17 -4.23 1.33
C ASP A 352 -31.65 -2.77 1.16
N ASP A 353 -30.50 -2.58 0.49
CA ASP A 353 -30.38 -1.33 -0.27
C ASP A 353 -31.35 -1.49 -1.44
N PRO A 354 -32.38 -0.63 -1.61
CA PRO A 354 -33.06 -0.59 -2.87
C PRO A 354 -31.98 -0.32 -3.91
N VAL A 355 -31.76 -1.25 -4.85
CA VAL A 355 -31.10 -0.86 -6.08
C VAL A 355 -31.92 0.30 -6.60
N ASN A 356 -31.30 1.48 -6.56
CA ASN A 356 -31.86 2.72 -7.04
C ASN A 356 -32.27 2.40 -8.47
N ILE A 357 -33.57 2.25 -8.73
CA ILE A 357 -34.07 1.60 -9.96
C ILE A 357 -33.52 2.38 -11.16
N GLY A 358 -32.48 1.84 -11.81
CA GLY A 358 -31.68 2.55 -12.81
C GLY A 358 -30.17 2.62 -12.56
N SER A 359 -29.64 2.07 -11.46
CA SER A 359 -28.20 1.86 -11.33
C SER A 359 -27.72 0.79 -12.32
N THR A 360 -26.50 0.98 -12.84
CA THR A 360 -25.86 0.04 -13.75
C THR A 360 -24.82 -0.78 -13.00
N ALA A 361 -24.73 -2.06 -13.35
CA ALA A 361 -23.68 -2.95 -12.87
C ALA A 361 -22.32 -2.34 -13.18
N THR A 362 -21.40 -2.39 -12.22
CA THR A 362 -20.01 -1.93 -12.44
C THR A 362 -19.23 -2.86 -13.36
N GLY A 363 -19.72 -4.09 -13.56
CA GLY A 363 -18.98 -5.12 -14.27
C GLY A 363 -17.70 -5.52 -13.52
N ALA A 364 -16.72 -6.00 -14.28
CA ALA A 364 -15.40 -6.33 -13.78
C ALA A 364 -14.61 -5.09 -13.32
N VAL A 365 -13.89 -5.23 -12.21
CA VAL A 365 -12.95 -4.22 -11.72
C VAL A 365 -11.55 -4.82 -11.77
N ILE A 366 -10.80 -4.49 -12.81
CA ILE A 366 -9.41 -4.95 -12.96
C ILE A 366 -8.52 -4.05 -12.09
N PRO A 367 -7.66 -4.61 -11.22
CA PRO A 367 -6.73 -3.82 -10.43
C PRO A 367 -5.64 -3.21 -11.32
N GLU A 368 -5.01 -2.15 -10.81
CA GLU A 368 -3.73 -1.69 -11.36
C GLU A 368 -2.62 -2.68 -10.93
N TYR A 369 -1.70 -2.96 -11.85
CA TYR A 369 -0.58 -3.87 -11.63
C TYR A 369 0.72 -3.08 -11.49
N GLU A 370 1.57 -3.51 -10.57
CA GLU A 370 2.90 -2.94 -10.36
C GLU A 370 3.84 -3.33 -11.51
N ASN A 371 3.69 -4.57 -12.00
CA ASN A 371 4.50 -5.13 -13.07
C ASN A 371 3.61 -5.71 -14.19
N VAL A 372 4.06 -5.58 -15.44
CA VAL A 372 3.42 -6.20 -16.61
C VAL A 372 4.47 -6.95 -17.41
N VAL A 373 4.33 -8.27 -17.52
CA VAL A 373 5.17 -9.13 -18.36
C VAL A 373 4.49 -9.30 -19.71
N VAL A 374 5.17 -8.93 -20.79
CA VAL A 374 4.65 -9.07 -22.16
C VAL A 374 5.19 -10.35 -22.80
N LYS A 375 4.31 -11.15 -23.39
CA LYS A 375 4.65 -12.39 -24.13
C LYS A 375 4.01 -12.34 -25.50
N GLU A 376 4.80 -12.41 -26.55
CA GLU A 376 4.30 -12.49 -27.93
C GLU A 376 4.23 -13.94 -28.40
N VAL A 377 3.13 -14.30 -29.05
CA VAL A 377 2.91 -15.64 -29.59
C VAL A 377 3.54 -15.74 -30.97
N ASP A 378 4.39 -16.73 -31.17
CA ASP A 378 4.96 -17.07 -32.47
C ASP A 378 3.86 -17.56 -33.44
N PRO A 379 3.63 -16.87 -34.57
CA PRO A 379 2.61 -17.24 -35.54
C PRO A 379 2.82 -18.60 -36.21
N GLU A 380 4.07 -19.02 -36.42
CA GLU A 380 4.37 -20.29 -37.12
C GLU A 380 4.02 -21.49 -36.25
N GLU A 381 4.06 -21.31 -34.93
CA GLU A 381 3.94 -22.37 -33.93
C GLU A 381 2.84 -22.07 -32.89
N PHE A 382 1.81 -21.33 -33.32
CA PHE A 382 0.74 -20.74 -32.50
C PHE A 382 0.22 -21.65 -31.38
N ASP A 383 -0.19 -22.87 -31.72
CA ASP A 383 -0.85 -23.78 -30.79
C ASP A 383 0.04 -24.14 -29.59
N ARG A 384 1.36 -24.27 -29.85
CA ARG A 384 2.37 -24.56 -28.83
C ARG A 384 2.76 -23.31 -28.05
N THR A 385 3.07 -22.22 -28.75
CA THR A 385 3.62 -21.01 -28.13
C THR A 385 2.57 -20.24 -27.34
N PHE A 386 1.32 -20.19 -27.79
CA PHE A 386 0.22 -19.63 -27.01
C PHE A 386 -0.04 -20.44 -25.74
N ASN A 387 -0.07 -21.78 -25.85
CA ASN A 387 -0.23 -22.63 -24.67
C ASN A 387 0.94 -22.50 -23.69
N LYS A 388 2.17 -22.39 -24.19
CA LYS A 388 3.36 -22.14 -23.34
C LYS A 388 3.25 -20.80 -22.60
N ALA A 389 2.86 -19.74 -23.29
CA ALA A 389 2.67 -18.42 -22.66
C ALA A 389 1.58 -18.45 -21.56
N LEU A 390 0.50 -19.21 -21.77
CA LEU A 390 -0.54 -19.40 -20.75
C LEU A 390 -0.04 -20.21 -19.54
N LEU A 391 0.75 -21.26 -19.75
CA LEU A 391 1.37 -22.01 -18.65
C LEU A 391 2.32 -21.12 -17.83
N GLU A 392 3.18 -20.36 -18.51
CA GLU A 392 4.06 -19.39 -17.86
C GLU A 392 3.27 -18.34 -17.05
N ALA A 393 2.15 -17.84 -17.59
CA ALA A 393 1.27 -16.93 -16.88
C ALA A 393 0.63 -17.60 -15.65
N GLY A 394 0.19 -18.86 -15.76
CA GLY A 394 -0.41 -19.60 -14.65
C GLY A 394 0.56 -19.86 -13.49
N GLU A 395 1.85 -20.00 -13.79
CA GLU A 395 2.91 -20.21 -12.79
C GLU A 395 3.37 -18.91 -12.13
N ASN A 396 3.37 -17.79 -12.86
CA ASN A 396 4.11 -16.59 -12.46
C ASN A 396 3.25 -15.32 -12.29
N ALA A 397 2.01 -15.29 -12.79
CA ALA A 397 1.14 -14.12 -12.64
C ALA A 397 0.51 -14.08 -11.25
N ASP A 398 0.42 -12.89 -10.65
CA ASP A 398 -0.15 -12.69 -9.33
C ASP A 398 -0.88 -11.33 -9.23
N ARG A 399 -1.26 -10.90 -8.03
CA ARG A 399 -1.97 -9.62 -7.83
C ARG A 399 -1.08 -8.37 -7.95
N THR A 400 0.19 -8.52 -8.26
CA THR A 400 1.17 -7.44 -8.51
C THR A 400 1.71 -7.49 -9.93
N THR A 401 1.75 -8.68 -10.55
CA THR A 401 2.30 -8.92 -11.88
C THR A 401 1.23 -9.47 -12.82
N GLN A 402 0.88 -8.72 -13.87
CA GLN A 402 0.01 -9.18 -14.94
C GLN A 402 0.82 -9.73 -16.11
N TYR A 403 0.36 -10.83 -16.70
CA TYR A 403 0.89 -11.32 -17.97
C TYR A 403 0.03 -10.83 -19.13
N LYS A 404 0.61 -9.99 -20.00
CA LYS A 404 0.00 -9.55 -21.25
C LYS A 404 0.50 -10.42 -22.41
N ILE A 405 -0.36 -11.32 -22.88
CA ILE A 405 -0.06 -12.22 -24.00
C ILE A 405 -0.61 -11.58 -25.28
N ILE A 406 0.27 -11.30 -26.23
CA ILE A 406 -0.07 -10.70 -27.52
C ILE A 406 -0.08 -11.81 -28.58
N ILE A 407 -1.25 -12.00 -29.20
CA ILE A 407 -1.39 -12.82 -30.41
C ILE A 407 -1.36 -11.84 -31.59
N PRO A 408 -0.32 -11.90 -32.45
CA PRO A 408 -0.23 -11.04 -33.62
C PRO A 408 -1.45 -11.20 -34.56
N PRO A 409 -1.70 -10.23 -35.46
CA PRO A 409 -2.67 -10.40 -36.53
C PRO A 409 -2.32 -11.60 -37.41
N GLY A 410 -3.32 -12.43 -37.75
CA GLY A 410 -3.08 -13.65 -38.52
C GLY A 410 -4.25 -14.62 -38.48
N ASN A 411 -4.13 -15.72 -39.21
CA ASN A 411 -5.11 -16.82 -39.21
C ASN A 411 -4.47 -18.07 -38.62
N TYR A 412 -4.97 -18.52 -37.48
CA TYR A 412 -4.39 -19.57 -36.67
C TYR A 412 -5.31 -20.78 -36.58
N GLN A 413 -4.73 -21.98 -36.67
CA GLN A 413 -5.44 -23.22 -36.38
C GLN A 413 -5.23 -23.59 -34.91
N ALA A 414 -6.33 -23.76 -34.18
CA ALA A 414 -6.33 -24.14 -32.77
C ALA A 414 -6.77 -25.61 -32.63
N GLY A 415 -5.82 -26.50 -32.37
CA GLY A 415 -6.08 -27.94 -32.20
C GLY A 415 -6.50 -28.32 -30.77
N ARG A 416 -6.54 -27.36 -29.85
CA ARG A 416 -6.78 -27.58 -28.43
C ARG A 416 -7.70 -26.52 -27.82
N ARG A 417 -8.07 -26.80 -26.56
CA ARG A 417 -8.74 -25.85 -25.67
C ARG A 417 -7.68 -25.12 -24.84
N TYR A 418 -7.80 -23.82 -24.66
CA TYR A 418 -6.85 -23.02 -23.86
C TYR A 418 -7.42 -22.64 -22.50
N MET A 419 -6.62 -22.78 -21.44
CA MET A 419 -7.01 -22.38 -20.09
C MET A 419 -6.38 -21.03 -19.81
N ILE A 420 -7.22 -20.03 -19.55
CA ILE A 420 -6.78 -18.66 -19.27
C ILE A 420 -6.62 -18.52 -17.75
N PRO A 421 -5.38 -18.36 -17.24
CA PRO A 421 -5.15 -18.27 -15.81
C PRO A 421 -5.49 -16.86 -15.27
N SER A 422 -5.51 -16.73 -13.95
CA SER A 422 -5.69 -15.44 -13.28
C SER A 422 -4.64 -14.41 -13.69
N ASN A 423 -4.95 -13.13 -13.52
CA ASN A 423 -4.05 -12.00 -13.75
C ASN A 423 -3.43 -11.99 -15.16
N THR A 424 -4.24 -12.37 -16.16
CA THR A 424 -3.80 -12.51 -17.55
C THR A 424 -4.60 -11.61 -18.47
N TYR A 425 -3.90 -10.94 -19.39
CA TYR A 425 -4.46 -10.12 -20.45
C TYR A 425 -4.07 -10.71 -21.80
N VAL A 426 -5.01 -11.34 -22.49
CA VAL A 426 -4.83 -11.80 -23.88
C VAL A 426 -5.30 -10.72 -24.84
N TYR A 427 -4.36 -10.17 -25.61
CA TYR A 427 -4.58 -9.17 -26.65
C TYR A 427 -4.42 -9.79 -28.02
N MET A 428 -5.48 -9.73 -28.84
CA MET A 428 -5.59 -10.52 -30.08
C MET A 428 -6.24 -9.73 -31.23
N VAL A 429 -6.07 -8.40 -31.25
CA VAL A 429 -6.61 -7.55 -32.32
C VAL A 429 -6.03 -7.98 -33.68
N GLY A 430 -6.91 -8.27 -34.64
CA GLY A 430 -6.53 -8.74 -35.98
C GLY A 430 -6.28 -10.25 -36.10
N ALA A 431 -6.29 -11.00 -35.00
CA ALA A 431 -6.12 -12.45 -35.03
C ALA A 431 -7.44 -13.17 -35.31
N THR A 432 -7.40 -14.27 -36.07
CA THR A 432 -8.49 -15.23 -36.24
C THR A 432 -8.01 -16.60 -35.76
N ILE A 433 -8.59 -17.08 -34.67
CA ILE A 433 -8.32 -18.38 -34.06
C ILE A 433 -9.43 -19.35 -34.48
N ASN A 434 -9.09 -20.32 -35.32
CA ASN A 434 -10.02 -21.27 -35.89
C ASN A 434 -9.86 -22.65 -35.25
N ALA A 435 -10.89 -23.11 -34.55
CA ALA A 435 -10.85 -24.43 -33.91
C ALA A 435 -10.85 -25.54 -34.95
N THR A 436 -10.01 -26.53 -34.74
CA THR A 436 -9.92 -27.75 -35.56
C THR A 436 -10.22 -28.99 -34.72
N GLY A 437 -10.20 -30.16 -35.36
CA GLY A 437 -10.46 -31.44 -34.70
C GLY A 437 -11.88 -31.57 -34.14
N THR A 438 -12.04 -32.47 -33.16
CA THR A 438 -13.33 -32.87 -32.60
C THR A 438 -13.57 -32.37 -31.17
N ARG A 439 -12.65 -31.58 -30.61
CA ARG A 439 -12.74 -31.11 -29.22
C ARG A 439 -13.76 -29.98 -29.06
N VAL A 440 -14.48 -30.02 -27.93
CA VAL A 440 -15.42 -28.99 -27.47
C VAL A 440 -14.71 -27.98 -26.56
N GLY A 441 -15.19 -26.73 -26.55
CA GLY A 441 -14.54 -25.58 -25.90
C GLY A 441 -13.35 -25.06 -26.72
N MET A 442 -13.26 -23.75 -26.87
CA MET A 442 -12.08 -23.10 -27.45
C MET A 442 -11.19 -22.53 -26.34
N TRP A 443 -11.79 -21.85 -25.36
CA TRP A 443 -11.06 -21.44 -24.16
C TRP A 443 -11.96 -21.41 -22.93
N ASN A 444 -11.34 -21.66 -21.78
CA ASN A 444 -11.98 -21.68 -20.47
C ASN A 444 -11.13 -20.88 -19.47
N THR A 445 -11.70 -20.59 -18.30
CA THR A 445 -10.89 -20.31 -17.09
C THR A 445 -10.42 -21.62 -16.44
N ASP A 446 -9.57 -21.51 -15.41
CA ASP A 446 -9.15 -22.67 -14.62
C ASP A 446 -10.39 -23.46 -14.14
N THR A 447 -10.38 -24.77 -14.39
CA THR A 447 -11.48 -25.67 -14.01
C THR A 447 -11.31 -26.24 -12.61
N GLN A 448 -10.11 -26.17 -12.04
CA GLN A 448 -9.79 -26.70 -10.72
C GLN A 448 -9.91 -25.63 -9.64
N ASN A 449 -9.63 -24.37 -9.97
CA ASN A 449 -9.63 -23.26 -9.02
C ASN A 449 -10.37 -22.02 -9.55
N PRO A 450 -10.91 -21.16 -8.66
CA PRO A 450 -11.45 -19.88 -9.06
C PRO A 450 -10.39 -19.01 -9.75
N SER A 451 -10.79 -18.36 -10.83
CA SER A 451 -9.91 -17.46 -11.60
C SER A 451 -10.26 -16.00 -11.38
N GLU A 452 -9.28 -15.10 -11.50
CA GLU A 452 -9.56 -13.67 -11.34
C GLU A 452 -8.71 -12.71 -12.19
N ASN A 453 -9.25 -11.51 -12.42
CA ASN A 453 -8.58 -10.38 -13.06
C ASN A 453 -8.07 -10.72 -14.47
N ILE A 454 -8.98 -11.18 -15.33
CA ILE A 454 -8.67 -11.61 -16.69
C ILE A 454 -9.19 -10.56 -17.70
N ILE A 455 -8.41 -10.27 -18.72
CA ILE A 455 -8.82 -9.46 -19.87
C ILE A 455 -8.64 -10.28 -21.15
N MET A 456 -9.67 -10.38 -21.95
CA MET A 456 -9.65 -10.92 -23.31
C MET A 456 -10.06 -9.78 -24.26
N GLU A 457 -9.19 -9.37 -25.18
CA GLU A 457 -9.45 -8.23 -26.06
C GLU A 457 -9.13 -8.49 -27.53
N GLY A 458 -10.11 -8.19 -28.40
CA GLY A 458 -9.95 -8.26 -29.86
C GLY A 458 -10.19 -9.65 -30.44
N GLY A 459 -9.85 -9.83 -31.71
CA GLY A 459 -9.75 -11.15 -32.35
C GLY A 459 -11.07 -11.86 -32.66
N THR A 460 -10.96 -12.91 -33.46
CA THR A 460 -12.07 -13.76 -33.87
C THR A 460 -11.83 -15.19 -33.41
N TRP A 461 -12.76 -15.76 -32.63
CA TRP A 461 -12.80 -17.18 -32.29
C TRP A 461 -13.87 -17.87 -33.13
N THR A 462 -13.49 -18.89 -33.91
CA THR A 462 -14.44 -19.53 -34.81
C THR A 462 -14.35 -21.05 -34.84
N THR A 463 -15.50 -21.72 -34.99
CA THR A 463 -15.60 -23.18 -35.08
C THR A 463 -15.97 -23.65 -36.48
N MET A 464 -15.89 -22.77 -37.48
CA MET A 464 -16.39 -23.03 -38.83
C MET A 464 -15.63 -24.15 -39.55
N SER A 465 -14.38 -24.43 -39.17
CA SER A 465 -13.59 -25.54 -39.74
C SER A 465 -13.81 -26.89 -39.06
N GLN A 466 -14.48 -26.96 -37.91
CA GLN A 466 -14.72 -28.24 -37.22
C GLN A 466 -15.75 -29.12 -37.95
N PRO A 467 -15.79 -30.45 -37.74
CA PRO A 467 -16.88 -31.28 -38.26
C PRO A 467 -18.26 -30.85 -37.74
N ALA A 468 -19.30 -31.06 -38.54
CA ALA A 468 -20.68 -30.71 -38.14
C ALA A 468 -21.21 -31.52 -36.95
N SER A 469 -20.56 -32.62 -36.57
CA SER A 469 -20.91 -33.42 -35.39
C SER A 469 -20.43 -32.81 -34.06
N VAL A 470 -19.56 -31.80 -34.09
CA VAL A 470 -19.06 -31.15 -32.86
C VAL A 470 -20.09 -30.13 -32.39
N ASP A 471 -20.74 -30.41 -31.26
CA ASP A 471 -21.68 -29.51 -30.60
C ASP A 471 -21.24 -29.21 -29.16
N GLY A 472 -21.80 -28.16 -28.54
CA GLY A 472 -21.47 -27.72 -27.18
C GLY A 472 -20.75 -26.38 -27.08
N THR A 473 -20.47 -25.97 -25.83
CA THR A 473 -20.05 -24.62 -25.47
C THR A 473 -18.72 -24.18 -26.09
N VAL A 474 -18.62 -22.91 -26.52
CA VAL A 474 -17.38 -22.33 -27.09
C VAL A 474 -16.49 -21.76 -25.98
N VAL A 475 -17.06 -20.96 -25.08
CA VAL A 475 -16.36 -20.33 -23.95
C VAL A 475 -17.02 -20.75 -22.65
N ARG A 476 -16.22 -21.24 -21.72
CA ARG A 476 -16.72 -21.77 -20.46
C ARG A 476 -16.07 -21.09 -19.26
N LEU A 477 -16.87 -20.53 -18.38
CA LEU A 477 -16.42 -19.70 -17.27
C LEU A 477 -17.07 -20.20 -15.99
N VAL A 478 -16.29 -20.68 -15.03
CA VAL A 478 -16.79 -21.11 -13.72
C VAL A 478 -15.90 -20.56 -12.62
N GLY A 479 -16.50 -19.95 -11.59
CA GLY A 479 -15.76 -19.45 -10.42
C GLY A 479 -14.87 -18.25 -10.76
N VAL A 480 -15.40 -17.27 -11.50
CA VAL A 480 -14.58 -16.16 -12.04
C VAL A 480 -14.83 -14.85 -11.30
N ARG A 481 -13.78 -14.09 -11.01
CA ARG A 481 -13.86 -12.74 -10.41
C ARG A 481 -13.17 -11.73 -11.31
N ASN A 482 -13.86 -10.67 -11.72
CA ASN A 482 -13.30 -9.64 -12.59
C ASN A 482 -12.77 -10.18 -13.93
N LEU A 483 -13.68 -10.47 -14.87
CA LEU A 483 -13.35 -10.81 -16.26
C LEU A 483 -13.84 -9.74 -17.22
N VAL A 484 -13.00 -9.29 -18.15
CA VAL A 484 -13.37 -8.40 -19.25
C VAL A 484 -13.24 -9.16 -20.56
N MET A 485 -14.32 -9.21 -21.34
CA MET A 485 -14.33 -9.58 -22.74
C MET A 485 -14.66 -8.34 -23.58
N LYS A 486 -13.71 -7.88 -24.39
CA LYS A 486 -13.81 -6.62 -25.11
C LYS A 486 -13.51 -6.78 -26.60
N ASN A 487 -14.38 -6.29 -27.47
CA ASN A 487 -14.17 -6.27 -28.92
C ASN A 487 -13.86 -7.65 -29.54
N ILE A 488 -14.41 -8.71 -28.97
CA ILE A 488 -14.19 -10.09 -29.43
C ILE A 488 -15.27 -10.47 -30.42
N THR A 489 -14.90 -11.14 -31.51
CA THR A 489 -15.85 -11.83 -32.39
C THR A 489 -15.86 -13.33 -32.08
N ILE A 490 -17.04 -13.91 -31.84
CA ILE A 490 -17.24 -15.36 -31.75
C ILE A 490 -18.24 -15.80 -32.81
N LYS A 491 -17.82 -16.68 -33.72
CA LYS A 491 -18.66 -17.25 -34.77
C LYS A 491 -18.63 -18.77 -34.69
N THR A 492 -19.74 -19.37 -34.27
CA THR A 492 -19.83 -20.82 -34.13
C THR A 492 -20.85 -21.43 -35.06
N LYS A 493 -20.68 -22.71 -35.40
CA LYS A 493 -21.73 -23.56 -36.00
C LYS A 493 -22.21 -24.67 -35.08
N ARG A 494 -21.71 -24.70 -33.85
CA ARG A 494 -22.07 -25.65 -32.79
C ARG A 494 -23.43 -25.30 -32.20
N SER A 495 -24.16 -26.29 -31.69
CA SER A 495 -25.53 -26.09 -31.21
C SER A 495 -25.72 -25.87 -29.70
N GLY A 496 -24.62 -25.69 -28.94
CA GLY A 496 -24.68 -25.40 -27.50
C GLY A 496 -24.77 -23.92 -27.16
N HIS A 497 -24.47 -23.59 -25.90
CA HIS A 497 -24.21 -22.20 -25.47
C HIS A 497 -23.00 -21.64 -26.24
N ILE A 498 -22.95 -20.34 -26.52
CA ILE A 498 -21.69 -19.77 -27.06
C ILE A 498 -20.76 -19.47 -25.89
N ILE A 499 -21.26 -18.71 -24.91
CA ILE A 499 -20.60 -18.41 -23.65
C ILE A 499 -21.49 -18.93 -22.52
N GLU A 500 -20.93 -19.77 -21.65
CA GLU A 500 -21.59 -20.29 -20.45
C GLU A 500 -20.80 -19.82 -19.24
N ALA A 501 -21.44 -19.03 -18.37
CA ALA A 501 -20.81 -18.45 -17.19
C ALA A 501 -21.57 -18.84 -15.93
N ALA A 502 -20.89 -19.45 -14.96
CA ALA A 502 -21.43 -19.84 -13.66
C ALA A 502 -20.51 -19.39 -12.51
N ASP A 503 -21.08 -19.05 -11.35
CA ASP A 503 -20.34 -18.44 -10.23
C ASP A 503 -19.40 -17.31 -10.69
N VAL A 504 -19.95 -16.27 -11.33
CA VAL A 504 -19.15 -15.09 -11.76
C VAL A 504 -19.51 -13.86 -10.95
N ASN A 505 -18.51 -13.07 -10.56
CA ASN A 505 -18.73 -11.80 -9.90
C ASN A 505 -17.79 -10.73 -10.46
N GLY A 506 -18.36 -9.72 -11.10
CA GLY A 506 -17.61 -8.74 -11.88
C GLY A 506 -17.27 -9.31 -13.25
N PHE A 507 -18.21 -9.22 -14.19
CA PHE A 507 -18.01 -9.70 -15.57
C PHE A 507 -18.47 -8.62 -16.53
N THR A 508 -17.59 -8.18 -17.43
CA THR A 508 -17.89 -7.18 -18.46
C THR A 508 -17.76 -7.80 -19.83
N VAL A 509 -18.81 -7.73 -20.65
CA VAL A 509 -18.80 -8.09 -22.08
C VAL A 509 -19.17 -6.85 -22.87
N THR A 510 -18.23 -6.33 -23.67
CA THR A 510 -18.47 -5.09 -24.41
C THR A 510 -17.86 -5.04 -25.80
N GLY A 511 -18.58 -4.45 -26.76
CA GLY A 511 -18.12 -4.33 -28.14
C GLY A 511 -17.99 -5.67 -28.88
N CYS A 512 -18.49 -6.77 -28.29
CA CYS A 512 -18.33 -8.11 -28.85
C CYS A 512 -19.40 -8.40 -29.91
N THR A 513 -19.05 -9.27 -30.88
CA THR A 513 -19.97 -9.81 -31.88
C THR A 513 -20.07 -11.33 -31.73
N ILE A 514 -21.24 -11.85 -31.37
CA ILE A 514 -21.43 -13.25 -30.98
C ILE A 514 -22.53 -13.89 -31.83
N SER A 515 -22.25 -15.01 -32.50
CA SER A 515 -23.20 -15.59 -33.47
C SER A 515 -23.11 -17.10 -33.72
N GLY A 516 -24.24 -17.69 -34.14
CA GLY A 516 -24.28 -18.93 -34.92
C GLY A 516 -24.67 -20.23 -34.19
N ASN A 517 -25.08 -20.19 -32.92
CA ASN A 517 -25.55 -21.37 -32.18
C ASN A 517 -27.01 -21.78 -32.47
N ASN A 518 -27.50 -21.49 -33.67
CA ASN A 518 -28.91 -21.66 -34.04
C ASN A 518 -29.20 -22.96 -34.82
N LYS A 519 -28.22 -23.87 -34.89
CA LYS A 519 -28.28 -25.13 -35.66
C LYS A 519 -29.40 -26.06 -35.21
N ASP A 520 -29.67 -26.16 -33.91
CA ASP A 520 -30.67 -27.09 -33.33
C ASP A 520 -32.12 -26.63 -33.49
N ALA A 521 -32.35 -25.45 -34.06
CA ALA A 521 -33.68 -24.88 -34.20
C ALA A 521 -34.07 -24.64 -35.67
N LYS A 522 -33.52 -25.47 -36.57
CA LYS A 522 -34.12 -25.70 -37.89
C LYS A 522 -35.32 -26.64 -37.74
N GLU A 523 -36.42 -26.25 -38.39
CA GLU A 523 -37.76 -26.82 -38.22
C GLU A 523 -37.85 -28.35 -38.48
N PRO A 524 -38.83 -29.03 -37.85
CA PRO A 524 -39.62 -28.54 -36.73
C PRO A 524 -38.82 -28.70 -35.45
N TYR A 525 -38.70 -27.63 -34.65
CA TYR A 525 -38.01 -27.59 -33.36
C TYR A 525 -38.19 -28.91 -32.58
N LYS A 526 -37.23 -29.83 -32.69
CA LYS A 526 -37.27 -31.13 -32.03
C LYS A 526 -36.95 -30.89 -30.58
N SER A 527 -37.96 -30.87 -29.70
CA SER A 527 -37.93 -31.02 -28.22
C SER A 527 -36.86 -30.29 -27.37
N ILE A 528 -35.90 -29.57 -27.95
CA ILE A 528 -34.71 -29.02 -27.31
C ILE A 528 -34.91 -27.52 -27.11
N GLN A 529 -34.66 -27.08 -25.87
CA GLN A 529 -34.68 -25.68 -25.49
C GLN A 529 -33.62 -24.89 -26.27
N PRO A 530 -33.94 -23.75 -26.92
CA PRO A 530 -32.92 -22.93 -27.57
C PRO A 530 -31.90 -22.46 -26.54
N LYS A 531 -30.61 -22.55 -26.87
CA LYS A 531 -29.52 -22.19 -25.96
C LYS A 531 -29.10 -20.72 -26.12
N GLU A 532 -28.78 -20.07 -25.01
CA GLU A 532 -28.33 -18.69 -24.99
C GLU A 532 -26.96 -18.55 -25.67
N ALA A 533 -26.77 -17.47 -26.44
CA ALA A 533 -25.45 -17.08 -26.90
C ALA A 533 -24.57 -16.67 -25.72
N LEU A 534 -25.12 -15.94 -24.74
CA LEU A 534 -24.49 -15.71 -23.45
C LEU A 534 -25.42 -16.15 -22.34
N GLN A 535 -25.07 -17.26 -21.69
CA GLN A 535 -25.77 -17.79 -20.53
C GLN A 535 -25.09 -17.35 -19.24
N LEU A 536 -25.90 -16.90 -18.29
CA LEU A 536 -25.56 -16.77 -16.88
C LEU A 536 -26.23 -17.92 -16.14
N ASP A 537 -25.46 -18.63 -15.32
CA ASP A 537 -25.92 -19.82 -14.62
C ASP A 537 -25.38 -19.91 -13.19
N VAL A 538 -25.85 -20.93 -12.47
CA VAL A 538 -25.39 -21.32 -11.14
C VAL A 538 -24.34 -22.43 -11.26
N ALA A 539 -23.36 -22.44 -10.37
CA ALA A 539 -22.32 -23.45 -10.35
C ALA A 539 -22.81 -24.71 -9.63
N THR A 540 -23.68 -25.49 -10.27
CA THR A 540 -24.14 -26.81 -9.79
C THR A 540 -23.87 -27.89 -10.83
N ALA A 541 -23.78 -29.16 -10.39
CA ALA A 541 -23.54 -30.28 -11.29
C ALA A 541 -24.60 -30.43 -12.39
N SER A 542 -25.84 -29.96 -12.14
CA SER A 542 -26.93 -30.01 -13.10
C SER A 542 -26.93 -28.84 -14.09
N ALA A 543 -26.47 -27.66 -13.65
CA ALA A 543 -26.45 -26.46 -14.46
C ALA A 543 -25.24 -26.39 -15.40
N VAL A 544 -24.08 -26.88 -14.94
CA VAL A 544 -22.85 -26.98 -15.75
C VAL A 544 -22.42 -28.45 -15.92
N PRO A 545 -23.22 -29.29 -16.62
CA PRO A 545 -22.93 -30.71 -16.78
C PRO A 545 -21.75 -30.97 -17.72
N GLY A 546 -21.00 -32.05 -17.48
CA GLY A 546 -19.89 -32.45 -18.34
C GLY A 546 -18.65 -31.54 -18.21
N TYR A 547 -18.52 -30.91 -17.05
CA TYR A 547 -17.31 -30.22 -16.63
C TYR A 547 -16.58 -31.07 -15.59
N ASP A 548 -15.27 -31.28 -15.78
CA ASP A 548 -14.39 -31.92 -14.80
C ASP A 548 -14.07 -30.93 -13.66
N HIS A 549 -15.11 -30.43 -12.98
CA HIS A 549 -14.96 -29.50 -11.86
C HIS A 549 -14.94 -30.24 -10.52
N PRO A 550 -14.03 -29.89 -9.59
CA PRO A 550 -14.10 -30.39 -8.23
C PRO A 550 -15.34 -29.84 -7.52
N ALA A 551 -15.81 -30.56 -6.48
CA ALA A 551 -16.98 -30.15 -5.69
C ALA A 551 -16.84 -28.74 -5.08
N SER A 552 -15.61 -28.27 -4.86
CA SER A 552 -15.31 -26.91 -4.39
C SER A 552 -15.73 -25.81 -5.38
N MET A 553 -15.72 -26.12 -6.69
CA MET A 553 -16.15 -25.20 -7.75
C MET A 553 -17.67 -25.25 -7.96
N LEU A 554 -18.32 -26.38 -7.66
CA LEU A 554 -19.76 -26.56 -7.76
C LEU A 554 -20.49 -26.11 -6.48
N ASN A 555 -20.33 -24.83 -6.16
CA ASN A 555 -20.71 -24.24 -4.88
C ASN A 555 -22.14 -23.65 -4.84
N GLY A 556 -22.92 -23.81 -5.91
CA GLY A 556 -24.30 -23.31 -6.01
C GLY A 556 -24.44 -21.81 -6.26
N LYS A 557 -23.34 -21.06 -6.35
CA LYS A 557 -23.39 -19.61 -6.56
C LYS A 557 -23.69 -19.27 -8.01
N GLY A 558 -24.40 -18.18 -8.21
CA GLY A 558 -24.74 -17.65 -9.52
C GLY A 558 -23.88 -16.46 -9.92
N CYS A 559 -24.46 -15.58 -10.72
CA CYS A 559 -23.78 -14.50 -11.39
C CYS A 559 -24.17 -13.13 -10.81
N HIS A 560 -23.16 -12.34 -10.44
CA HIS A 560 -23.35 -11.02 -9.84
C HIS A 560 -22.50 -9.93 -10.51
N ASN A 561 -22.96 -8.69 -10.47
CA ASN A 561 -22.22 -7.52 -10.99
C ASN A 561 -21.77 -7.74 -12.45
N VAL A 562 -22.73 -8.07 -13.32
CA VAL A 562 -22.46 -8.40 -14.73
C VAL A 562 -22.89 -7.23 -15.63
N LEU A 563 -21.99 -6.77 -16.49
CA LEU A 563 -22.24 -5.70 -17.46
C LEU A 563 -22.10 -6.25 -18.89
N ILE A 564 -23.20 -6.37 -19.60
CA ILE A 564 -23.26 -6.79 -21.01
C ILE A 564 -23.70 -5.58 -21.82
N THR A 565 -22.75 -4.87 -22.43
CA THR A 565 -23.01 -3.58 -23.06
C THR A 565 -22.44 -3.39 -24.46
N ASN A 566 -23.23 -2.82 -25.37
CA ASN A 566 -22.79 -2.47 -26.73
C ASN A 566 -22.29 -3.68 -27.54
N ASN A 567 -22.95 -4.84 -27.40
CA ASN A 567 -22.60 -6.06 -28.15
C ASN A 567 -23.62 -6.32 -29.27
N THR A 568 -23.19 -7.12 -30.26
CA THR A 568 -24.08 -7.66 -31.30
C THR A 568 -24.24 -9.16 -31.11
N PHE A 569 -25.47 -9.63 -30.97
CA PHE A 569 -25.84 -11.04 -30.99
C PHE A 569 -26.66 -11.32 -32.25
N SER A 570 -26.29 -12.32 -33.03
CA SER A 570 -27.04 -12.66 -34.25
C SER A 570 -27.14 -14.16 -34.48
N ASN A 571 -28.25 -14.60 -35.09
CA ASN A 571 -28.44 -15.98 -35.51
C ASN A 571 -28.14 -16.97 -34.37
N CYS A 572 -28.78 -16.74 -33.22
CA CYS A 572 -28.57 -17.49 -31.98
C CYS A 572 -29.84 -18.21 -31.54
N GLY A 573 -29.71 -19.18 -30.63
CA GLY A 573 -30.86 -19.78 -29.95
C GLY A 573 -31.64 -18.72 -29.16
N ARG A 574 -30.97 -18.12 -28.17
CA ARG A 574 -31.38 -16.87 -27.49
C ARG A 574 -30.20 -15.91 -27.45
N GLY A 575 -30.45 -14.62 -27.24
CA GLY A 575 -29.37 -13.64 -27.09
C GLY A 575 -28.65 -13.79 -25.75
N VAL A 576 -29.22 -13.21 -24.70
CA VAL A 576 -28.63 -13.18 -23.34
C VAL A 576 -29.64 -13.72 -22.35
N GLY A 577 -29.21 -14.56 -21.41
CA GLY A 577 -30.12 -14.94 -20.34
C GLY A 577 -29.63 -15.95 -19.32
N SER A 578 -30.56 -16.38 -18.49
CA SER A 578 -30.46 -17.51 -17.56
C SER A 578 -31.73 -18.35 -17.68
N HIS A 579 -31.63 -19.67 -17.46
CA HIS A 579 -32.81 -20.55 -17.42
C HIS A 579 -32.78 -21.59 -16.29
N SER A 580 -31.82 -21.48 -15.37
CA SER A 580 -31.75 -22.23 -14.12
C SER A 580 -32.22 -21.32 -12.99
N GLY A 581 -33.11 -21.79 -12.12
CA GLY A 581 -33.66 -20.99 -11.01
C GLY A 581 -33.19 -21.42 -9.62
N THR A 582 -33.79 -20.85 -8.57
CA THR A 582 -33.51 -21.24 -7.17
C THR A 582 -33.98 -22.68 -6.92
N GLY A 583 -33.05 -23.59 -6.64
CA GLY A 583 -33.30 -25.03 -6.42
C GLY A 583 -32.06 -25.87 -6.74
N ASN A 584 -32.05 -27.17 -6.44
CA ASN A 584 -30.95 -28.10 -6.77
C ASN A 584 -29.55 -27.66 -6.28
N GLY A 585 -29.48 -27.09 -5.06
CA GLY A 585 -28.22 -26.61 -4.47
C GLY A 585 -27.80 -25.20 -4.90
N ALA A 586 -28.61 -24.50 -5.70
CA ALA A 586 -28.37 -23.10 -6.03
C ALA A 586 -28.63 -22.16 -4.84
N GLU A 587 -27.90 -21.05 -4.79
CA GLU A 587 -28.15 -19.99 -3.83
C GLU A 587 -29.53 -19.33 -4.06
N SER A 588 -30.06 -18.67 -3.03
CA SER A 588 -31.43 -18.11 -3.05
C SER A 588 -31.61 -16.91 -3.98
N ARG A 589 -30.53 -16.26 -4.39
CA ARG A 589 -30.54 -15.08 -5.26
C ARG A 589 -29.42 -15.16 -6.30
N PRO A 590 -29.53 -16.09 -7.26
CA PRO A 590 -28.41 -16.46 -8.11
C PRO A 590 -28.04 -15.39 -9.14
N TYR A 591 -28.90 -14.44 -9.45
CA TYR A 591 -28.64 -13.45 -10.50
C TYR A 591 -28.93 -12.05 -9.99
N THR A 592 -27.88 -11.30 -9.61
CA THR A 592 -28.06 -9.96 -9.03
C THR A 592 -27.18 -8.89 -9.67
N ASN A 593 -27.69 -7.66 -9.74
CA ASN A 593 -26.95 -6.52 -10.31
C ASN A 593 -26.41 -6.83 -11.71
N ILE A 594 -27.29 -7.25 -12.61
CA ILE A 594 -26.98 -7.52 -14.01
C ILE A 594 -27.50 -6.35 -14.85
N THR A 595 -26.65 -5.83 -15.73
CA THR A 595 -27.01 -4.79 -16.70
C THR A 595 -26.80 -5.30 -18.11
N VAL A 596 -27.89 -5.35 -18.88
CA VAL A 596 -27.88 -5.61 -20.32
C VAL A 596 -28.25 -4.31 -21.03
N SER A 597 -27.26 -3.63 -21.61
CA SER A 597 -27.47 -2.29 -22.18
C SER A 597 -26.92 -2.05 -23.59
N GLY A 598 -27.65 -1.31 -24.42
CA GLY A 598 -27.14 -0.90 -25.74
C GLY A 598 -26.81 -2.04 -26.72
N ASN A 599 -27.25 -3.27 -26.45
CA ASN A 599 -26.96 -4.42 -27.30
C ASN A 599 -27.90 -4.48 -28.50
N THR A 600 -27.43 -5.04 -29.61
CA THR A 600 -28.24 -5.36 -30.79
C THR A 600 -28.39 -6.87 -30.91
N ILE A 601 -29.62 -7.37 -30.89
CA ILE A 601 -29.95 -8.79 -30.96
C ILE A 601 -30.84 -9.03 -32.18
N THR A 602 -30.38 -9.87 -33.10
CA THR A 602 -31.08 -10.14 -34.37
C THR A 602 -31.26 -11.63 -34.62
N ASN A 603 -32.42 -12.02 -35.16
CA ASN A 603 -32.71 -13.40 -35.57
C ASN A 603 -32.50 -14.45 -34.46
N ALA A 604 -32.89 -14.11 -33.22
CA ALA A 604 -32.92 -15.07 -32.13
C ALA A 604 -34.05 -16.09 -32.35
N LEU A 605 -33.76 -17.38 -32.22
CA LEU A 605 -34.74 -18.44 -32.47
C LEU A 605 -35.74 -18.65 -31.33
N GLY A 606 -35.47 -18.08 -30.15
CA GLY A 606 -36.38 -17.94 -29.01
C GLY A 606 -36.49 -16.48 -28.58
N GLU A 607 -36.11 -16.19 -27.35
CA GLU A 607 -36.09 -14.85 -26.76
C GLU A 607 -34.81 -14.07 -27.10
N GLY A 608 -34.94 -12.75 -27.25
CA GLY A 608 -33.76 -11.87 -27.34
C GLY A 608 -33.03 -11.82 -26.00
N ILE A 609 -33.73 -11.42 -24.94
CA ILE A 609 -33.22 -11.39 -23.57
C ILE A 609 -34.14 -12.21 -22.68
N PHE A 610 -33.60 -13.16 -21.92
CA PHE A 610 -34.37 -13.98 -20.98
C PHE A 610 -33.78 -13.91 -19.56
N GLY A 611 -34.41 -13.16 -18.68
CA GLY A 611 -34.03 -13.07 -17.27
C GLY A 611 -34.89 -13.99 -16.41
N GLN A 612 -34.38 -15.16 -16.05
CA GLN A 612 -35.00 -16.02 -15.03
C GLN A 612 -34.32 -15.78 -13.68
N ASP A 613 -35.10 -15.53 -12.63
CA ASP A 613 -34.61 -15.28 -11.26
C ASP A 613 -33.69 -14.05 -11.10
N TRP A 614 -33.76 -13.10 -12.03
CA TRP A 614 -32.99 -11.85 -11.93
C TRP A 614 -33.52 -10.96 -10.81
N ARG A 615 -32.62 -10.39 -10.01
CA ARG A 615 -32.91 -9.46 -8.92
C ARG A 615 -32.08 -8.20 -9.08
N ASP A 616 -32.71 -7.05 -8.96
CA ASP A 616 -31.99 -5.77 -8.95
C ASP A 616 -31.20 -5.54 -10.26
N CYS A 617 -31.88 -5.72 -11.40
CA CYS A 617 -31.25 -5.75 -12.72
C CYS A 617 -31.79 -4.66 -13.66
N THR A 618 -30.98 -4.29 -14.65
CA THR A 618 -31.31 -3.25 -15.64
C THR A 618 -31.21 -3.80 -17.07
N ILE A 619 -32.26 -3.66 -17.86
CA ILE A 619 -32.30 -3.95 -19.29
C ILE A 619 -32.62 -2.65 -20.02
N SER A 620 -31.63 -2.03 -20.66
CA SER A 620 -31.81 -0.67 -21.20
C SER A 620 -31.22 -0.41 -22.58
N GLY A 621 -31.91 0.37 -23.41
CA GLY A 621 -31.37 0.83 -24.70
C GLY A 621 -31.03 -0.29 -25.69
N ASN A 622 -31.49 -1.53 -25.48
CA ASN A 622 -31.21 -2.64 -26.39
C ASN A 622 -32.12 -2.57 -27.63
N THR A 623 -31.63 -3.05 -28.76
CA THR A 623 -32.41 -3.27 -29.97
C THR A 623 -32.58 -4.76 -30.21
N VAL A 624 -33.83 -5.25 -30.21
CA VAL A 624 -34.14 -6.66 -30.50
C VAL A 624 -35.04 -6.72 -31.72
N THR A 625 -34.64 -7.49 -32.74
CA THR A 625 -35.44 -7.66 -33.96
C THR A 625 -35.38 -9.09 -34.47
N ASN A 626 -36.46 -9.55 -35.11
CA ASN A 626 -36.64 -10.90 -35.63
C ASN A 626 -36.43 -12.03 -34.61
N ALA A 627 -36.64 -11.76 -33.31
CA ALA A 627 -36.79 -12.84 -32.35
C ALA A 627 -38.11 -13.59 -32.64
N LYS A 628 -38.20 -14.86 -32.22
CA LYS A 628 -39.37 -15.70 -32.53
C LYS A 628 -40.34 -15.91 -31.36
N GLN A 629 -39.90 -15.81 -30.10
CA GLN A 629 -40.79 -15.98 -28.93
C GLN A 629 -41.12 -14.66 -28.25
N ALA A 630 -40.10 -13.94 -27.78
CA ALA A 630 -40.24 -12.63 -27.16
C ALA A 630 -39.03 -11.74 -27.43
N GLY A 631 -39.23 -10.42 -27.42
CA GLY A 631 -38.12 -9.48 -27.35
C GLY A 631 -37.36 -9.63 -26.03
N ILE A 632 -38.11 -9.51 -24.93
CA ILE A 632 -37.62 -9.68 -23.56
C ILE A 632 -38.57 -10.62 -22.82
N TYR A 633 -38.04 -11.59 -22.06
CA TYR A 633 -38.81 -12.41 -21.13
C TYR A 633 -38.23 -12.27 -19.73
N LEU A 634 -39.06 -11.91 -18.76
CA LEU A 634 -38.73 -11.92 -17.33
C LEU A 634 -39.60 -12.96 -16.62
N LEU A 635 -38.93 -13.91 -15.98
CA LEU A 635 -39.55 -15.00 -15.24
C LEU A 635 -39.02 -15.00 -13.80
N ASP A 636 -39.93 -14.99 -12.82
CA ASP A 636 -39.57 -15.00 -11.40
C ASP A 636 -38.60 -13.88 -11.04
N THR A 637 -38.75 -12.68 -11.60
CA THR A 637 -37.80 -11.57 -11.37
C THR A 637 -38.24 -10.64 -10.24
N ALA A 638 -37.31 -9.90 -9.65
CA ALA A 638 -37.68 -8.78 -8.80
C ALA A 638 -36.79 -7.54 -8.95
N ASN A 639 -37.37 -6.35 -8.78
CA ASN A 639 -36.67 -5.07 -8.89
C ASN A 639 -35.93 -4.92 -10.24
N VAL A 640 -36.66 -5.11 -11.35
CA VAL A 640 -36.07 -5.03 -12.70
C VAL A 640 -36.51 -3.75 -13.41
N ARG A 641 -35.53 -3.00 -13.94
CA ARG A 641 -35.79 -1.86 -14.82
C ARG A 641 -35.68 -2.27 -16.28
N VAL A 642 -36.70 -2.02 -17.08
CA VAL A 642 -36.71 -2.23 -18.53
C VAL A 642 -36.92 -0.88 -19.21
N SER A 643 -35.88 -0.21 -19.71
CA SER A 643 -36.06 1.16 -20.24
C SER A 643 -35.36 1.50 -21.55
N GLY A 644 -36.06 2.21 -22.44
CA GLY A 644 -35.48 2.72 -23.68
C GLY A 644 -35.17 1.64 -24.73
N ASN A 645 -35.67 0.42 -24.57
CA ASN A 645 -35.41 -0.67 -25.52
C ASN A 645 -36.25 -0.49 -26.79
N LYS A 646 -35.70 -0.90 -27.93
CA LYS A 646 -36.36 -0.93 -29.24
C LYS A 646 -36.63 -2.38 -29.63
N ILE A 647 -37.86 -2.83 -29.47
CA ILE A 647 -38.29 -4.18 -29.85
C ILE A 647 -39.03 -4.09 -31.19
N GLY A 648 -38.32 -4.41 -32.26
CA GLY A 648 -38.87 -4.46 -33.61
C GLY A 648 -39.27 -5.88 -34.00
N LYS A 649 -39.84 -6.01 -35.21
CA LYS A 649 -40.44 -7.23 -35.81
C LYS A 649 -40.20 -8.52 -35.01
N ILE A 650 -41.21 -9.01 -34.30
CA ILE A 650 -41.18 -10.32 -33.63
C ILE A 650 -42.13 -11.24 -34.38
N ASN A 651 -41.62 -12.38 -34.85
CA ASN A 651 -42.39 -13.28 -35.71
C ASN A 651 -43.27 -14.21 -34.88
N LYS A 652 -44.30 -14.80 -35.52
CA LYS A 652 -45.07 -15.90 -34.92
C LYS A 652 -44.12 -17.03 -34.54
N TYR A 653 -44.22 -17.52 -33.31
CA TYR A 653 -43.56 -18.77 -32.96
C TYR A 653 -44.33 -19.95 -33.56
N THR A 654 -43.64 -20.76 -34.36
CA THR A 654 -44.20 -21.96 -35.02
C THR A 654 -43.67 -23.26 -34.43
N GLY A 655 -42.80 -23.19 -33.41
CA GLY A 655 -42.18 -24.37 -32.83
C GLY A 655 -43.10 -25.17 -31.90
N SER A 656 -42.69 -26.41 -31.60
CA SER A 656 -43.43 -27.35 -30.75
C SER A 656 -43.46 -26.97 -29.27
N ARG A 657 -42.45 -26.22 -28.79
CA ARG A 657 -42.36 -25.74 -27.40
C ARG A 657 -43.33 -24.58 -27.19
N LYS A 658 -44.58 -24.91 -26.91
CA LYS A 658 -45.52 -23.95 -26.32
C LYS A 658 -45.01 -23.58 -24.93
N ILE A 659 -44.77 -22.30 -24.66
CA ILE A 659 -44.60 -21.84 -23.27
C ILE A 659 -45.95 -22.12 -22.62
N THR A 660 -45.99 -23.07 -21.69
CA THR A 660 -47.16 -23.90 -21.29
C THR A 660 -48.40 -23.16 -20.78
N TYR A 661 -48.40 -21.83 -20.80
CA TYR A 661 -49.38 -20.99 -20.10
C TYR A 661 -49.89 -19.80 -20.92
N ASP A 662 -49.61 -19.73 -22.24
CA ASP A 662 -50.47 -18.96 -23.15
C ASP A 662 -51.57 -19.91 -23.67
N PRO A 663 -52.81 -19.81 -23.16
CA PRO A 663 -53.91 -20.68 -23.61
C PRO A 663 -54.24 -20.51 -25.10
N ASN A 664 -53.84 -19.40 -25.73
CA ASN A 664 -54.10 -19.11 -27.14
C ASN A 664 -52.91 -19.45 -28.05
N GLY A 665 -51.70 -19.51 -27.49
CA GLY A 665 -50.46 -19.84 -28.23
C GLY A 665 -50.00 -18.77 -29.21
N ASP A 666 -50.39 -17.51 -29.00
CA ASP A 666 -50.00 -16.37 -29.83
C ASP A 666 -48.68 -15.74 -29.37
N TYR A 667 -47.62 -16.54 -29.50
CA TYR A 667 -46.26 -16.09 -29.24
C TYR A 667 -45.75 -15.11 -30.29
N GLY A 668 -44.80 -14.28 -29.89
CA GLY A 668 -44.22 -13.23 -30.72
C GLY A 668 -44.41 -11.85 -30.08
N VAL A 669 -44.19 -11.79 -28.76
CA VAL A 669 -44.52 -10.65 -27.91
C VAL A 669 -43.34 -9.71 -27.72
N GLY A 670 -43.63 -8.45 -27.39
CA GLY A 670 -42.60 -7.47 -27.06
C GLY A 670 -41.87 -7.84 -25.76
N VAL A 671 -42.62 -7.86 -24.67
CA VAL A 671 -42.18 -8.29 -23.34
C VAL A 671 -43.11 -9.37 -22.79
N LEU A 672 -42.55 -10.49 -22.34
CA LEU A 672 -43.25 -11.48 -21.54
C LEU A 672 -42.86 -11.30 -20.07
N LEU A 673 -43.85 -11.21 -19.18
CA LEU A 673 -43.62 -10.97 -17.75
C LEU A 673 -44.36 -12.01 -16.91
N ARG A 674 -43.63 -12.79 -16.10
CA ARG A 674 -44.25 -13.86 -15.31
C ARG A 674 -43.69 -13.94 -13.91
N ARG A 675 -44.59 -14.08 -12.92
CA ARG A 675 -44.27 -14.23 -11.49
C ARG A 675 -43.24 -13.24 -10.98
N SER A 676 -43.22 -12.05 -11.56
CA SER A 676 -42.25 -11.01 -11.29
C SER A 676 -42.82 -9.96 -10.35
N ASN A 677 -41.96 -9.37 -9.52
CA ASN A 677 -42.35 -8.39 -8.52
C ASN A 677 -41.52 -7.11 -8.70
N THR A 678 -42.16 -5.94 -8.73
CA THR A 678 -41.47 -4.65 -8.88
C THR A 678 -40.71 -4.59 -10.21
N VAL A 679 -41.46 -4.41 -11.30
CA VAL A 679 -40.88 -4.23 -12.64
C VAL A 679 -41.25 -2.85 -13.16
N TYR A 680 -40.23 -2.04 -13.46
CA TYR A 680 -40.42 -0.69 -13.98
C TYR A 680 -40.08 -0.66 -15.47
N MET A 681 -41.08 -0.41 -16.32
CA MET A 681 -40.89 -0.31 -17.77
C MET A 681 -41.14 1.11 -18.25
N ASP A 682 -40.12 1.74 -18.83
CA ASP A 682 -40.20 3.14 -19.28
C ASP A 682 -39.57 3.40 -20.64
N ASN A 683 -40.21 4.23 -21.46
CA ASN A 683 -39.65 4.70 -22.73
C ASN A 683 -39.28 3.59 -23.74
N ASN A 684 -39.85 2.39 -23.63
CA ASN A 684 -39.62 1.33 -24.60
C ASN A 684 -40.44 1.58 -25.88
N LYS A 685 -39.91 1.15 -27.03
CA LYS A 685 -40.55 1.27 -28.34
C LYS A 685 -40.80 -0.11 -28.93
N PHE A 686 -42.03 -0.38 -29.32
CA PHE A 686 -42.46 -1.65 -29.88
C PHE A 686 -42.99 -1.47 -31.30
N GLN A 687 -42.58 -2.34 -32.23
CA GLN A 687 -43.00 -2.24 -33.61
C GLN A 687 -43.10 -3.61 -34.31
N LYS A 688 -44.16 -3.83 -35.10
CA LYS A 688 -44.34 -5.02 -35.96
C LYS A 688 -44.33 -6.35 -35.17
N LEU A 689 -44.98 -6.38 -34.02
CA LEU A 689 -45.12 -7.59 -33.21
C LEU A 689 -46.20 -8.50 -33.82
N TYR A 690 -46.00 -9.81 -33.79
CA TYR A 690 -47.06 -10.77 -34.13
C TYR A 690 -48.07 -10.91 -32.99
N GLY A 691 -47.58 -11.03 -31.75
CA GLY A 691 -48.41 -11.09 -30.55
C GLY A 691 -48.55 -9.74 -29.86
N GLY A 692 -48.89 -9.77 -28.58
CA GLY A 692 -49.04 -8.57 -27.74
C GLY A 692 -47.76 -7.80 -27.45
N ILE A 693 -47.93 -6.56 -26.99
CA ILE A 693 -46.82 -5.67 -26.57
C ILE A 693 -46.20 -6.19 -25.28
N ILE A 694 -47.05 -6.40 -24.28
CA ILE A 694 -46.71 -6.97 -22.97
C ILE A 694 -47.73 -8.07 -22.72
N GLN A 695 -47.24 -9.28 -22.46
CA GLN A 695 -48.06 -10.38 -21.97
C GLN A 695 -47.63 -10.69 -20.55
N GLU A 696 -48.59 -10.76 -19.63
CA GLU A 696 -48.30 -10.87 -18.21
C GLU A 696 -49.09 -11.96 -17.49
N ALA A 697 -48.47 -12.60 -16.49
CA ALA A 697 -49.11 -13.61 -15.66
C ALA A 697 -48.54 -13.61 -14.23
N ASN A 698 -49.42 -13.44 -13.24
CA ASN A 698 -49.12 -13.54 -11.80
C ASN A 698 -48.02 -12.58 -11.31
N ASN A 699 -47.98 -11.34 -11.82
CA ASN A 699 -46.99 -10.33 -11.41
C ASN A 699 -47.52 -9.41 -10.30
N LYS A 700 -46.60 -8.73 -9.61
CA LYS A 700 -46.90 -7.71 -8.59
C LYS A 700 -46.10 -6.45 -8.87
N ASN A 701 -46.67 -5.27 -8.58
CA ASN A 701 -45.99 -3.98 -8.65
C ASN A 701 -45.34 -3.68 -10.02
N VAL A 702 -46.08 -3.87 -11.12
CA VAL A 702 -45.61 -3.52 -12.46
C VAL A 702 -45.96 -2.07 -12.76
N THR A 703 -44.96 -1.26 -13.09
CA THR A 703 -45.14 0.15 -13.47
C THR A 703 -44.79 0.34 -14.93
N LEU A 704 -45.71 0.90 -15.72
CA LEU A 704 -45.51 1.22 -17.12
C LEU A 704 -45.56 2.74 -17.31
N LYS A 705 -44.54 3.33 -17.94
CA LYS A 705 -44.48 4.77 -18.23
C LYS A 705 -43.96 5.02 -19.66
N ASN A 706 -44.57 5.93 -20.42
CA ASN A 706 -44.05 6.39 -21.72
C ASN A 706 -43.66 5.30 -22.75
N ASN A 707 -44.22 4.08 -22.65
CA ASN A 707 -43.96 3.02 -23.63
C ASN A 707 -44.78 3.29 -24.89
N LYS A 708 -44.15 3.20 -26.07
CA LYS A 708 -44.74 3.57 -27.36
C LYS A 708 -44.84 2.39 -28.30
N THR A 709 -45.92 2.33 -29.07
CA THR A 709 -46.14 1.27 -30.06
C THR A 709 -46.49 1.86 -31.42
N SER A 710 -46.19 1.11 -32.48
CA SER A 710 -46.58 1.46 -33.85
C SER A 710 -46.70 0.20 -34.72
N ASN A 711 -47.63 0.20 -35.67
CA ASN A 711 -47.81 -0.87 -36.67
C ASN A 711 -47.93 -2.27 -36.04
N LEU A 712 -48.91 -2.45 -35.15
CA LEU A 712 -49.32 -3.76 -34.62
C LEU A 712 -50.25 -4.45 -35.63
N LYS A 713 -50.17 -5.79 -35.72
CA LYS A 713 -51.06 -6.59 -36.56
C LYS A 713 -52.37 -6.90 -35.86
#